data_AF-A0A1B1UEZ4-F1
#
_entry.id   AF-A0A1B1UEZ4-F1
#
_cell.length_a   1.000
_cell.length_b   1.000
_cell.length_c   1.000
_cell.angle_alpha   90.00
_cell.angle_beta   90.00
_cell.angle_gamma   90.00
#
_symmetry.space_group_name_H-M   'P 1'
#
loop_
_entity.id
_entity.type
_entity.pdbx_description
1 polymer ?
#
loop_
_entity_poly.entity_id
_entity_poly.type
_entity_poly.pdbx_seq_one_letter_code
_entity_poly.pdbx_strand_id
1 'polypeptide(L)'
;MDLALGSTAPPQDVELRATAFEFAIEPALLLDPYADQILDANPAACTLLGYDRALLRQTKVSTLHAGQLPVLIVFTQAVLDKGAYWTNALTPRHATGQSLRLEYAGSLVPGDGRPLVLLTMSDLDARRRRYVDAAAEDHMRGGIATWQRVERVFQDIERENQLILRAAGEGIYGVNAEGKTTFVNPAAERMLGWGAEELVGKAIHPIVHHTHHDGRHYPDHDCPIYAAFRDGAVHQVEGEVFWRKDGTPVWVEYTSTPIRDRGVVVGAVIVFRDVSQRREADEKLHAALAEVDRLRERLELENAYLQEEIRIETNPRGIIGQSEAIQKTLRQVKLVAPTTAAVMITGESGTGKELIARAIHEASSRRDRPLIRVNCAAIPRELFESEFFGHVRGAFTGAMRDRIGRFELADGGTLFLDEVGEIPIELQGKLLRVLQEGNFERVGEERTRAVDVRVIAATNRDLKQEVQRGRFREDLYFRLNVFPVESVPLRERREDIPLLAQHFLTRESKALKSRLRLSEGDARRLSRYDWPGNVRELQNVIERAAILAQNGRLRIDLPDTSGAQPSPGAAHVKADARPVVLTASEMRAHERANILAALQACSGKVFGPGGAAEMLDIKPTTLASRIKALGITNTRSLAG
;
A
#
# COMPACT_ATOMS: atom_id res chain seq x y z
N MET A 1 -4.45 -44.87 -122.10
CA MET A 1 -5.73 -45.05 -122.81
C MET A 1 -6.82 -44.59 -121.87
N ASP A 2 -7.22 -43.34 -122.09
CA ASP A 2 -8.38 -42.59 -121.65
C ASP A 2 -9.30 -43.17 -120.59
N LEU A 3 -9.31 -42.52 -119.42
CA LEU A 3 -10.47 -42.45 -118.53
C LEU A 3 -11.01 -41.03 -118.58
N ALA A 4 -11.93 -40.80 -119.51
CA ALA A 4 -12.83 -39.66 -119.50
C ALA A 4 -13.78 -39.78 -118.29
N LEU A 5 -13.53 -38.98 -117.25
CA LEU A 5 -14.51 -38.65 -116.23
C LEU A 5 -14.93 -37.20 -116.45
N GLY A 6 -15.90 -37.01 -117.34
CA GLY A 6 -16.73 -35.82 -117.35
C GLY A 6 -17.59 -35.83 -116.09
N SER A 7 -17.14 -35.09 -115.07
CA SER A 7 -17.88 -34.89 -113.81
C SER A 7 -18.81 -33.68 -113.97
N THR A 8 -19.95 -33.85 -114.62
CA THR A 8 -21.07 -32.93 -114.47
C THR A 8 -21.74 -33.21 -113.12
N ALA A 9 -21.59 -32.30 -112.16
CA ALA A 9 -22.24 -32.39 -110.85
C ALA A 9 -23.77 -32.49 -111.01
N PRO A 10 -24.48 -33.27 -110.16
CA PRO A 10 -25.93 -33.40 -110.25
C PRO A 10 -26.62 -32.03 -110.08
N PRO A 11 -27.74 -31.77 -110.76
CA PRO A 11 -28.37 -30.44 -110.78
C PRO A 11 -28.73 -29.89 -109.38
N GLN A 12 -28.97 -30.76 -108.38
CA GLN A 12 -29.26 -30.36 -107.00
C GLN A 12 -28.04 -29.76 -106.26
N ASP A 13 -26.81 -30.22 -106.55
CA ASP A 13 -25.60 -29.71 -105.88
C ASP A 13 -25.19 -28.33 -106.40
N VAL A 14 -25.49 -28.05 -107.67
CA VAL A 14 -25.28 -26.73 -108.28
C VAL A 14 -26.22 -25.69 -107.66
N GLU A 15 -27.48 -26.07 -107.41
CA GLU A 15 -28.51 -25.21 -106.82
C GLU A 15 -28.20 -24.88 -105.34
N LEU A 16 -27.69 -25.86 -104.57
CA LEU A 16 -27.30 -25.66 -103.18
C LEU A 16 -26.06 -24.76 -103.03
N ARG A 17 -25.05 -24.91 -103.91
CA ARG A 17 -23.86 -24.05 -103.94
C ARG A 17 -24.21 -22.61 -104.34
N ALA A 18 -25.09 -22.44 -105.33
CA ALA A 18 -25.59 -21.13 -105.72
C ALA A 18 -26.36 -20.46 -104.56
N THR A 19 -27.19 -21.22 -103.86
CA THR A 19 -27.92 -20.76 -102.67
C THR A 19 -26.97 -20.36 -101.55
N ALA A 20 -25.94 -21.16 -101.26
CA ALA A 20 -24.95 -20.82 -100.22
C ALA A 20 -24.17 -19.54 -100.54
N PHE A 21 -23.81 -19.31 -101.80
CA PHE A 21 -23.18 -18.05 -102.24
C PHE A 21 -24.13 -16.86 -102.10
N GLU A 22 -25.41 -17.03 -102.48
CA GLU A 22 -26.44 -15.99 -102.44
C GLU A 22 -26.76 -15.51 -101.01
N PHE A 23 -26.81 -16.43 -100.04
CA PHE A 23 -27.16 -16.11 -98.64
C PHE A 23 -25.94 -15.96 -97.72
N ALA A 24 -24.72 -15.97 -98.26
CA ALA A 24 -23.52 -15.73 -97.47
C ALA A 24 -23.53 -14.30 -96.89
N ILE A 25 -23.28 -14.20 -95.58
CA ILE A 25 -23.19 -12.92 -94.86
C ILE A 25 -21.95 -12.14 -95.32
N GLU A 26 -20.90 -12.86 -95.74
CA GLU A 26 -19.67 -12.24 -96.22
C GLU A 26 -19.84 -11.74 -97.67
N PRO A 27 -19.50 -10.47 -97.94
CA PRO A 27 -19.42 -9.92 -99.30
C PRO A 27 -18.47 -10.73 -100.18
N ALA A 28 -18.97 -11.34 -101.26
CA ALA A 28 -18.20 -12.21 -102.13
C ALA A 28 -18.38 -11.93 -103.63
N LEU A 29 -17.28 -12.03 -104.39
CA LEU A 29 -17.21 -11.96 -105.85
C LEU A 29 -16.59 -13.23 -106.41
N LEU A 30 -17.14 -13.75 -107.52
CA LEU A 30 -16.52 -14.79 -108.32
C LEU A 30 -15.84 -14.14 -109.53
N LEU A 31 -14.54 -14.38 -109.71
CA LEU A 31 -13.71 -13.69 -110.69
C LEU A 31 -13.09 -14.66 -111.68
N ASP A 32 -13.01 -14.25 -112.94
CA ASP A 32 -12.05 -14.78 -113.91
C ASP A 32 -10.84 -13.83 -113.97
N PRO A 33 -9.71 -14.19 -113.33
CA PRO A 33 -8.54 -13.32 -113.29
C PRO A 33 -7.83 -13.19 -114.64
N TYR A 34 -8.03 -14.13 -115.59
CA TYR A 34 -7.41 -14.08 -116.91
C TYR A 34 -8.20 -13.21 -117.89
N ALA A 35 -9.52 -13.18 -117.76
CA ALA A 35 -10.41 -12.35 -118.56
C ALA A 35 -10.63 -10.94 -117.97
N ASP A 36 -10.07 -10.66 -116.78
CA ASP A 36 -10.31 -9.43 -116.02
C ASP A 36 -11.82 -9.17 -115.78
N GLN A 37 -12.56 -10.25 -115.47
CA GLN A 37 -14.02 -10.24 -115.41
C GLN A 37 -14.53 -10.65 -114.03
N ILE A 38 -15.56 -9.95 -113.56
CA ILE A 38 -16.41 -10.40 -112.45
C ILE A 38 -17.49 -11.31 -113.04
N LEU A 39 -17.43 -12.61 -112.73
CA LEU A 39 -18.42 -13.59 -113.16
C LEU A 39 -19.70 -13.49 -112.34
N ASP A 40 -19.56 -13.28 -111.03
CA ASP A 40 -20.71 -13.10 -110.16
C ASP A 40 -20.43 -12.31 -108.88
N ALA A 41 -21.50 -11.82 -108.25
CA ALA A 41 -21.47 -11.09 -106.98
C ALA A 41 -22.68 -11.49 -106.13
N ASN A 42 -22.48 -11.75 -104.83
CA ASN A 42 -23.59 -12.01 -103.92
C ASN A 42 -24.26 -10.70 -103.44
N PRO A 43 -25.47 -10.73 -102.87
CA PRO A 43 -26.17 -9.56 -102.35
C PRO A 43 -25.34 -8.73 -101.34
N ALA A 44 -24.55 -9.40 -100.50
CA ALA A 44 -23.67 -8.75 -99.53
C ALA A 44 -22.55 -7.94 -100.23
N ALA A 45 -21.96 -8.44 -101.31
CA ALA A 45 -21.00 -7.70 -102.14
C ALA A 45 -21.63 -6.51 -102.86
N CYS A 46 -22.85 -6.69 -103.39
CA CYS A 46 -23.59 -5.60 -104.03
C CYS A 46 -23.85 -4.47 -103.05
N THR A 47 -24.23 -4.81 -101.81
CA THR A 47 -24.49 -3.83 -100.75
C THR A 47 -23.20 -3.16 -100.27
N LEU A 48 -22.10 -3.91 -100.09
CA LEU A 48 -20.82 -3.35 -99.66
C LEU A 48 -20.21 -2.42 -100.72
N LEU A 49 -20.25 -2.80 -101.99
CA LEU A 49 -19.64 -2.04 -103.08
C LEU A 49 -20.58 -0.96 -103.66
N GLY A 50 -21.88 -1.03 -103.37
CA GLY A 50 -22.90 -0.07 -103.82
C GLY A 50 -23.33 -0.24 -105.28
N TYR A 51 -22.93 -1.32 -105.95
CA TYR A 51 -23.29 -1.60 -107.34
C TYR A 51 -24.34 -2.70 -107.42
N ASP A 52 -25.22 -2.61 -108.42
CA ASP A 52 -26.10 -3.72 -108.80
C ASP A 52 -25.26 -4.91 -109.33
N ARG A 53 -25.67 -6.14 -109.02
CA ARG A 53 -25.08 -7.38 -109.52
C ARG A 53 -24.92 -7.38 -111.04
N ALA A 54 -25.90 -6.90 -111.79
CA ALA A 54 -25.85 -6.85 -113.25
C ALA A 54 -24.72 -5.93 -113.74
N LEU A 55 -24.51 -4.80 -113.06
CA LEU A 55 -23.46 -3.83 -113.38
C LEU A 55 -22.08 -4.35 -112.97
N LEU A 56 -21.96 -5.03 -111.83
CA LEU A 56 -20.72 -5.68 -111.41
C LEU A 56 -20.25 -6.72 -112.43
N ARG A 57 -21.16 -7.57 -112.94
CA ARG A 57 -20.82 -8.57 -113.97
C ARG A 57 -20.33 -7.98 -115.30
N GLN A 58 -20.67 -6.72 -115.57
CA GLN A 58 -20.20 -5.98 -116.74
C GLN A 58 -18.95 -5.13 -116.46
N THR A 59 -18.55 -5.02 -115.19
CA THR A 59 -17.41 -4.23 -114.76
C THR A 59 -16.15 -5.10 -114.71
N LYS A 60 -15.05 -4.59 -115.27
CA LYS A 60 -13.75 -5.26 -115.15
C LYS A 60 -13.25 -5.19 -113.71
N VAL A 61 -12.61 -6.24 -113.24
CA VAL A 61 -12.04 -6.28 -111.87
C VAL A 61 -11.01 -5.15 -111.71
N SER A 62 -10.19 -4.91 -112.72
CA SER A 62 -9.22 -3.82 -112.78
C SER A 62 -9.86 -2.42 -112.71
N THR A 63 -11.10 -2.26 -113.21
CA THR A 63 -11.83 -1.00 -113.16
C THR A 63 -12.40 -0.74 -111.77
N LEU A 64 -12.91 -1.79 -111.11
CA LEU A 64 -13.31 -1.72 -109.71
C LEU A 64 -12.13 -1.33 -108.80
N HIS A 65 -10.91 -1.72 -109.18
CA HIS A 65 -9.65 -1.44 -108.49
C HIS A 65 -8.76 -0.46 -109.29
N ALA A 66 -9.35 0.62 -109.81
CA ALA A 66 -8.65 1.58 -110.67
C ALA A 66 -7.34 2.07 -110.02
N GLY A 67 -6.23 1.97 -110.77
CA GLY A 67 -4.88 2.35 -110.34
C GLY A 67 -4.12 1.28 -109.53
N GLN A 68 -4.72 0.10 -109.30
CA GLN A 68 -4.15 -0.95 -108.44
C GLN A 68 -3.90 -2.28 -109.18
N LEU A 69 -3.78 -2.24 -110.51
CA LEU A 69 -3.58 -3.43 -111.33
C LEU A 69 -2.38 -4.29 -110.90
N PRO A 70 -1.19 -3.74 -110.56
CA PRO A 70 -0.08 -4.57 -110.08
C PRO A 70 -0.41 -5.34 -108.79
N VAL A 71 -1.11 -4.70 -107.86
CA VAL A 71 -1.51 -5.32 -106.58
C VAL A 71 -2.57 -6.39 -106.82
N LEU A 72 -3.51 -6.13 -107.73
CA LEU A 72 -4.55 -7.08 -108.11
C LEU A 72 -3.95 -8.33 -108.77
N ILE A 73 -2.96 -8.18 -109.66
CA ILE A 73 -2.24 -9.29 -110.29
C ILE A 73 -1.49 -10.10 -109.24
N VAL A 74 -0.77 -9.45 -108.32
CA VAL A 74 -0.04 -10.15 -107.25
C VAL A 74 -1.01 -10.95 -106.38
N PHE A 75 -2.16 -10.36 -106.04
CA PHE A 75 -3.18 -11.03 -105.26
C PHE A 75 -3.75 -12.24 -106.00
N THR A 76 -4.23 -12.08 -107.24
CA THR A 76 -4.84 -13.18 -107.99
C THR A 76 -3.83 -14.28 -108.31
N GLN A 77 -2.59 -13.94 -108.67
CA GLN A 77 -1.51 -14.91 -108.87
C GLN A 77 -1.18 -15.68 -107.59
N ALA A 78 -1.13 -15.00 -106.44
CA ALA A 78 -0.89 -15.67 -105.16
C ALA A 78 -2.01 -16.65 -104.80
N VAL A 79 -3.27 -16.34 -105.13
CA VAL A 79 -4.40 -17.29 -104.96
C VAL A 79 -4.25 -18.48 -105.92
N LEU A 80 -3.90 -18.23 -107.19
CA LEU A 80 -3.70 -19.29 -108.19
C LEU A 80 -2.56 -20.25 -107.81
N ASP A 81 -1.44 -19.72 -107.30
CA ASP A 81 -0.25 -20.51 -106.95
C ASP A 81 -0.42 -21.25 -105.61
N LYS A 82 -1.08 -20.63 -104.62
CA LYS A 82 -1.15 -21.14 -103.24
C LYS A 82 -2.50 -21.76 -102.86
N GLY A 83 -3.51 -21.64 -103.72
CA GLY A 83 -4.87 -22.10 -103.46
C GLY A 83 -5.71 -21.13 -102.61
N ALA A 84 -5.11 -20.37 -101.69
CA ALA A 84 -5.77 -19.28 -100.96
C ALA A 84 -4.76 -18.19 -100.56
N TYR A 85 -5.23 -16.94 -100.50
CA TYR A 85 -4.38 -15.81 -100.12
C TYR A 85 -5.20 -14.64 -99.57
N TRP A 86 -4.60 -13.82 -98.70
CA TRP A 86 -5.25 -12.64 -98.11
C TRP A 86 -4.44 -11.38 -98.33
N THR A 87 -5.11 -10.23 -98.49
CA THR A 87 -4.46 -8.91 -98.57
C THR A 87 -5.37 -7.80 -98.08
N ASN A 88 -4.80 -6.75 -97.52
CA ASN A 88 -5.51 -5.49 -97.22
C ASN A 88 -5.00 -4.32 -98.08
N ALA A 89 -4.22 -4.62 -99.13
CA ALA A 89 -3.60 -3.63 -100.00
C ALA A 89 -4.53 -3.16 -101.13
N LEU A 90 -5.66 -3.84 -101.34
CA LEU A 90 -6.65 -3.50 -102.36
C LEU A 90 -7.75 -2.61 -101.77
N THR A 91 -8.08 -1.55 -102.50
CA THR A 91 -9.08 -0.56 -102.12
C THR A 91 -10.05 -0.34 -103.29
N PRO A 92 -11.15 -1.11 -103.39
CA PRO A 92 -12.06 -0.97 -104.50
C PRO A 92 -12.81 0.35 -104.40
N ARG A 93 -13.30 0.84 -105.53
CA ARG A 93 -14.20 2.00 -105.54
C ARG A 93 -15.62 1.55 -105.24
N HIS A 94 -16.29 2.25 -104.34
CA HIS A 94 -17.73 2.19 -104.13
C HIS A 94 -18.46 2.94 -105.26
N ALA A 95 -19.73 2.62 -105.52
CA ALA A 95 -20.54 3.28 -106.55
C ALA A 95 -20.66 4.81 -106.40
N THR A 96 -20.49 5.33 -105.18
CA THR A 96 -20.46 6.79 -104.90
C THR A 96 -19.11 7.44 -105.22
N GLY A 97 -18.11 6.67 -105.67
CA GLY A 97 -16.75 7.12 -105.98
C GLY A 97 -15.76 7.06 -104.80
N GLN A 98 -16.21 6.70 -103.60
CA GLN A 98 -15.35 6.55 -102.42
C GLN A 98 -14.49 5.27 -102.52
N SER A 99 -13.20 5.35 -102.18
CA SER A 99 -12.38 4.15 -102.01
C SER A 99 -12.70 3.47 -100.69
N LEU A 100 -12.97 2.16 -100.72
CA LEU A 100 -13.21 1.35 -99.54
C LEU A 100 -11.90 0.72 -99.05
N ARG A 101 -11.71 0.64 -97.73
CA ARG A 101 -10.59 -0.09 -97.12
C ARG A 101 -11.08 -1.47 -96.67
N LEU A 102 -10.75 -2.48 -97.46
CA LEU A 102 -11.23 -3.84 -97.20
C LEU A 102 -10.05 -4.80 -97.02
N GLU A 103 -10.30 -5.85 -96.24
CA GLU A 103 -9.48 -7.06 -96.26
C GLU A 103 -10.08 -8.04 -97.28
N TYR A 104 -9.24 -8.49 -98.20
CA TYR A 104 -9.55 -9.41 -99.29
C TYR A 104 -9.06 -10.80 -98.89
N ALA A 105 -9.90 -11.80 -99.05
CA ALA A 105 -9.55 -13.20 -98.92
C ALA A 105 -9.94 -13.92 -100.21
N GLY A 106 -8.96 -14.43 -100.95
CA GLY A 106 -9.17 -15.15 -102.19
C GLY A 106 -8.97 -16.65 -102.00
N SER A 107 -9.81 -17.45 -102.64
CA SER A 107 -9.67 -18.91 -102.73
C SER A 107 -9.85 -19.40 -104.17
N LEU A 108 -9.10 -20.42 -104.53
CA LEU A 108 -9.12 -21.04 -105.85
C LEU A 108 -10.38 -21.88 -106.03
N VAL A 109 -11.13 -21.63 -107.10
CA VAL A 109 -12.31 -22.40 -107.48
C VAL A 109 -12.07 -23.06 -108.84
N PRO A 110 -12.28 -24.38 -108.99
CA PRO A 110 -12.17 -25.04 -110.29
C PRO A 110 -13.27 -24.56 -111.23
N GLY A 111 -12.89 -24.09 -112.43
CA GLY A 111 -13.82 -23.71 -113.51
C GLY A 111 -13.68 -24.61 -114.75
N ASP A 112 -14.72 -24.68 -115.58
CA ASP A 112 -14.72 -25.46 -116.82
C ASP A 112 -13.74 -24.86 -117.85
N GLY A 113 -12.48 -25.32 -117.80
CA GLY A 113 -11.41 -24.99 -118.72
C GLY A 113 -10.33 -24.03 -118.18
N ARG A 114 -10.61 -23.22 -117.14
CA ARG A 114 -9.62 -22.37 -116.45
C ARG A 114 -9.98 -22.15 -114.96
N PRO A 115 -8.99 -21.96 -114.06
CA PRO A 115 -9.25 -21.71 -112.65
C PRO A 115 -9.84 -20.31 -112.40
N LEU A 116 -10.81 -20.24 -111.49
CA LEU A 116 -11.49 -19.03 -111.05
C LEU A 116 -11.07 -18.66 -109.62
N VAL A 117 -11.36 -17.42 -109.22
CA VAL A 117 -11.07 -16.92 -107.86
C VAL A 117 -12.38 -16.51 -107.18
N LEU A 118 -12.69 -17.15 -106.04
CA LEU A 118 -13.70 -16.66 -105.11
C LEU A 118 -13.03 -15.68 -104.14
N LEU A 119 -13.41 -14.41 -104.24
CA LEU A 119 -12.93 -13.33 -103.40
C LEU A 119 -14.00 -12.96 -102.37
N THR A 120 -13.69 -13.05 -101.08
CA THR A 120 -14.49 -12.45 -100.01
C THR A 120 -13.85 -11.17 -99.49
N MET A 121 -14.67 -10.23 -99.03
CA MET A 121 -14.25 -8.90 -98.60
C MET A 121 -14.82 -8.55 -97.23
N SER A 122 -13.98 -8.00 -96.36
CA SER A 122 -14.37 -7.52 -95.04
C SER A 122 -14.08 -6.03 -94.88
N ASP A 123 -15.08 -5.23 -94.48
CA ASP A 123 -14.92 -3.80 -94.22
C ASP A 123 -14.16 -3.56 -92.90
N LEU A 124 -12.95 -3.00 -93.04
CA LEU A 124 -12.06 -2.73 -91.91
C LEU A 124 -12.55 -1.56 -91.03
N ASP A 125 -13.22 -0.57 -91.62
CA ASP A 125 -13.72 0.60 -90.89
C ASP A 125 -14.98 0.24 -90.08
N ALA A 126 -15.88 -0.57 -90.64
CA ALA A 126 -17.05 -1.10 -89.92
C ALA A 126 -16.65 -2.04 -88.77
N ARG A 127 -15.57 -2.83 -88.95
CA ARG A 127 -15.02 -3.68 -87.88
C ARG A 127 -14.43 -2.84 -86.74
N ARG A 128 -13.74 -1.74 -87.06
CA ARG A 128 -13.18 -0.81 -86.06
C ARG A 128 -14.28 -0.13 -85.23
N ARG A 129 -15.39 0.30 -85.86
CA ARG A 129 -16.52 0.90 -85.12
C ARG A 129 -17.12 -0.06 -84.09
N ARG A 130 -17.38 -1.32 -84.49
CA ARG A 130 -17.85 -2.37 -83.56
C ARG A 130 -16.91 -2.59 -82.37
N TYR A 131 -15.60 -2.47 -82.58
CA TYR A 131 -14.62 -2.59 -81.50
C TYR A 131 -14.65 -1.38 -80.54
N VAL A 132 -14.84 -0.17 -81.07
CA VAL A 132 -14.97 1.06 -80.26
C VAL A 132 -16.25 1.04 -79.43
N ASP A 133 -17.36 0.59 -80.00
CA ASP A 133 -18.65 0.50 -79.27
C ASP A 133 -18.57 -0.54 -78.14
N ALA A 134 -17.96 -1.70 -78.39
CA ALA A 134 -17.72 -2.71 -77.36
C ALA A 134 -16.80 -2.20 -76.22
N ALA A 135 -15.79 -1.38 -76.56
CA ALA A 135 -14.91 -0.77 -75.57
C ALA A 135 -15.60 0.31 -74.72
N ALA A 136 -16.55 1.06 -75.30
CA ALA A 136 -17.36 2.04 -74.58
C ALA A 136 -18.31 1.38 -73.56
N GLU A 137 -18.85 0.21 -73.90
CA GLU A 137 -19.72 -0.58 -73.03
C GLU A 137 -18.95 -1.14 -71.81
N ASP A 138 -17.69 -1.53 -71.99
CA ASP A 138 -16.81 -2.02 -70.92
C ASP A 138 -16.42 -0.90 -69.92
N HIS A 139 -16.30 0.35 -70.40
CA HIS A 139 -16.00 1.51 -69.56
C HIS A 139 -17.17 1.89 -68.62
N MET A 140 -18.42 1.70 -69.03
CA MET A 140 -19.59 2.01 -68.19
C MET A 140 -19.79 1.03 -67.03
N ARG A 141 -19.37 -0.24 -67.16
CA ARG A 141 -19.42 -1.22 -66.04
C ARG A 141 -18.43 -0.91 -64.92
N GLY A 142 -17.32 -0.22 -65.21
CA GLY A 142 -16.26 0.06 -64.23
C GLY A 142 -16.61 1.09 -63.16
N GLY A 143 -17.46 2.08 -63.46
CA GLY A 143 -17.74 3.22 -62.55
C GLY A 143 -18.67 2.90 -61.37
N ILE A 144 -19.66 2.01 -61.55
CA ILE A 144 -20.63 1.67 -60.50
C ILE A 144 -20.04 0.65 -59.50
N ALA A 145 -19.28 -0.32 -60.00
CA ALA A 145 -18.65 -1.34 -59.18
C ALA A 145 -17.52 -0.81 -58.27
N THR A 146 -16.84 0.26 -58.68
CA THR A 146 -15.80 0.92 -57.89
C THR A 146 -16.41 1.74 -56.74
N TRP A 147 -17.48 2.48 -56.98
CA TRP A 147 -18.20 3.22 -55.93
C TRP A 147 -18.74 2.31 -54.81
N GLN A 148 -19.40 1.21 -55.16
CA GLN A 148 -19.91 0.24 -54.17
C GLN A 148 -18.80 -0.48 -53.40
N ARG A 149 -17.57 -0.55 -53.93
CA ARG A 149 -16.43 -1.14 -53.25
C ARG A 149 -15.82 -0.15 -52.25
N VAL A 150 -15.72 1.14 -52.61
CA VAL A 150 -15.27 2.19 -51.70
C VAL A 150 -16.24 2.38 -50.54
N GLU A 151 -17.54 2.39 -50.80
CA GLU A 151 -18.57 2.51 -49.76
C GLU A 151 -18.51 1.33 -48.77
N ARG A 152 -18.35 0.08 -49.27
CA ARG A 152 -18.16 -1.10 -48.41
C ARG A 152 -16.91 -1.01 -47.56
N VAL A 153 -15.77 -0.63 -48.14
CA VAL A 153 -14.52 -0.47 -47.38
C VAL A 153 -14.66 0.59 -46.30
N PHE A 154 -15.35 1.70 -46.59
CA PHE A 154 -15.61 2.75 -45.59
C PHE A 154 -16.51 2.23 -44.45
N GLN A 155 -17.59 1.53 -44.78
CA GLN A 155 -18.50 0.92 -43.79
C GLN A 155 -17.78 -0.13 -42.93
N ASP A 156 -16.91 -0.94 -43.53
CA ASP A 156 -16.13 -1.95 -42.82
C ASP A 156 -15.13 -1.31 -41.84
N ILE A 157 -14.40 -0.26 -42.27
CA ILE A 157 -13.49 0.50 -41.41
C ILE A 157 -14.24 1.19 -40.26
N GLU A 158 -15.39 1.80 -40.54
CA GLU A 158 -16.20 2.46 -39.52
C GLU A 158 -16.72 1.44 -38.49
N ARG A 159 -17.19 0.27 -38.97
CA ARG A 159 -17.63 -0.82 -38.11
C ARG A 159 -16.49 -1.36 -37.25
N GLU A 160 -15.30 -1.56 -37.83
CA GLU A 160 -14.12 -2.04 -37.10
C GLU A 160 -13.70 -1.04 -36.01
N ASN A 161 -13.62 0.25 -36.34
CA ASN A 161 -13.32 1.31 -35.37
C ASN A 161 -14.36 1.37 -34.24
N GLN A 162 -15.65 1.24 -34.55
CA GLN A 162 -16.70 1.18 -33.53
C GLN A 162 -16.58 -0.05 -32.63
N LEU A 163 -16.19 -1.22 -33.17
CA LEU A 163 -15.97 -2.42 -32.37
C LEU A 163 -14.79 -2.24 -31.41
N ILE A 164 -13.69 -1.63 -31.85
CA ILE A 164 -12.54 -1.31 -31.01
C ILE A 164 -12.94 -0.36 -29.87
N LEU A 165 -13.63 0.74 -30.19
CA LEU A 165 -14.05 1.72 -29.19
C LEU A 165 -15.06 1.13 -28.18
N ARG A 166 -15.93 0.22 -28.61
CA ARG A 166 -16.90 -0.48 -27.74
C ARG A 166 -16.26 -1.51 -26.82
N ALA A 167 -15.19 -2.16 -27.26
CA ALA A 167 -14.47 -3.16 -26.46
C ALA A 167 -13.54 -2.53 -25.41
N ALA A 168 -13.17 -1.25 -25.57
CA ALA A 168 -12.34 -0.54 -24.61
C ALA A 168 -13.03 -0.42 -23.24
N GLY A 169 -12.32 -0.83 -22.18
CA GLY A 169 -12.76 -0.65 -20.80
C GLY A 169 -12.52 0.77 -20.27
N GLU A 170 -11.64 1.53 -20.92
CA GLU A 170 -11.32 2.92 -20.61
C GLU A 170 -12.26 3.87 -21.36
N GLY A 171 -12.55 5.01 -20.74
CA GLY A 171 -13.31 6.07 -21.38
C GLY A 171 -12.48 6.73 -22.46
N ILE A 172 -13.01 6.82 -23.67
CA ILE A 172 -12.34 7.41 -24.82
C ILE A 172 -13.28 8.46 -25.42
N TYR A 173 -12.78 9.67 -25.60
CA TYR A 173 -13.45 10.68 -26.42
C TYR A 173 -12.45 11.47 -27.26
N GLY A 174 -12.92 11.96 -28.40
CA GLY A 174 -12.17 12.85 -29.28
C GLY A 174 -12.65 14.28 -29.15
N VAL A 175 -11.75 15.24 -29.30
CA VAL A 175 -12.07 16.67 -29.48
C VAL A 175 -11.42 17.20 -30.75
N ASN A 176 -12.04 18.16 -31.41
CA ASN A 176 -11.47 18.85 -32.57
C ASN A 176 -10.59 20.05 -32.16
N ALA A 177 -10.04 20.78 -33.14
CA ALA A 177 -9.19 21.95 -32.90
C ALA A 177 -9.88 23.09 -32.11
N GLU A 178 -11.22 23.16 -32.11
CA GLU A 178 -12.00 24.12 -31.32
C GLU A 178 -12.40 23.58 -29.93
N GLY A 179 -11.90 22.41 -29.52
CA GLY A 179 -12.23 21.79 -28.23
C GLY A 179 -13.63 21.17 -28.17
N LYS A 180 -14.31 21.02 -29.32
CA LYS A 180 -15.63 20.37 -29.40
C LYS A 180 -15.48 18.87 -29.52
N THR A 181 -16.29 18.13 -28.77
CA THR A 181 -16.29 16.67 -28.78
C THR A 181 -16.68 16.14 -30.16
N THR A 182 -15.90 15.22 -30.73
CA THR A 182 -16.16 14.61 -32.05
C THR A 182 -16.78 13.22 -31.92
N PHE A 183 -16.37 12.45 -30.91
CA PHE A 183 -16.95 11.16 -30.59
C PHE A 183 -16.72 10.83 -29.11
N VAL A 184 -17.52 9.90 -28.58
CA VAL A 184 -17.40 9.36 -27.21
C VAL A 184 -17.68 7.87 -27.28
N ASN A 185 -16.90 7.04 -26.59
CA ASN A 185 -17.13 5.60 -26.53
C ASN A 185 -18.10 5.24 -25.38
N PRO A 186 -18.71 4.03 -25.40
CA PRO A 186 -19.66 3.64 -24.36
C PRO A 186 -19.09 3.54 -22.94
N ALA A 187 -17.78 3.32 -22.79
CA ALA A 187 -17.15 3.33 -21.47
C ALA A 187 -17.15 4.75 -20.87
N ALA A 188 -16.83 5.77 -21.68
CA ALA A 188 -16.88 7.16 -21.24
C ALA A 188 -18.32 7.59 -20.90
N GLU A 189 -19.32 7.18 -21.70
CA GLU A 189 -20.73 7.46 -21.40
C GLU A 189 -21.15 6.88 -20.04
N ARG A 190 -20.76 5.63 -19.74
CA ARG A 190 -21.04 5.00 -18.44
C ARG A 190 -20.33 5.67 -17.27
N MET A 191 -19.06 6.05 -17.44
CA MET A 191 -18.25 6.65 -16.37
C MET A 191 -18.70 8.08 -16.05
N LEU A 192 -19.08 8.85 -17.06
CA LEU A 192 -19.44 10.27 -16.94
C LEU A 192 -20.96 10.49 -16.81
N GLY A 193 -21.79 9.51 -17.19
CA GLY A 193 -23.25 9.62 -17.17
C GLY A 193 -23.85 10.53 -18.25
N TRP A 194 -23.03 10.95 -19.22
CA TRP A 194 -23.44 11.76 -20.37
C TRP A 194 -23.54 10.89 -21.62
N GLY A 195 -24.64 11.01 -22.38
CA GLY A 195 -24.78 10.34 -23.68
C GLY A 195 -23.92 11.00 -24.77
N ALA A 196 -23.50 10.22 -25.78
CA ALA A 196 -22.73 10.71 -26.90
C ALA A 196 -23.48 11.81 -27.66
N GLU A 197 -24.80 11.68 -27.84
CA GLU A 197 -25.64 12.72 -28.45
C GLU A 197 -25.65 14.04 -27.66
N GLU A 198 -25.34 13.99 -26.36
CA GLU A 198 -25.31 15.18 -25.51
C GLU A 198 -23.95 15.88 -25.50
N LEU A 199 -22.86 15.15 -25.79
CA LEU A 199 -21.49 15.65 -25.75
C LEU A 199 -20.96 16.03 -27.13
N VAL A 200 -21.29 15.25 -28.17
CA VAL A 200 -20.82 15.48 -29.54
C VAL A 200 -21.25 16.87 -30.04
N GLY A 201 -20.28 17.63 -30.55
CA GLY A 201 -20.46 19.00 -31.02
C GLY A 201 -20.39 20.09 -29.93
N LYS A 202 -20.32 19.72 -28.63
CA LYS A 202 -20.18 20.67 -27.52
C LYS A 202 -18.74 20.73 -27.01
N ALA A 203 -18.36 21.86 -26.42
CA ALA A 203 -17.07 21.99 -25.73
C ALA A 203 -17.10 21.13 -24.45
N ILE A 204 -16.14 20.21 -24.31
CA ILE A 204 -16.18 19.20 -23.24
C ILE A 204 -15.67 19.73 -21.89
N HIS A 205 -14.70 20.65 -21.90
CA HIS A 205 -14.14 21.27 -20.70
C HIS A 205 -15.19 21.87 -19.74
N PRO A 206 -16.12 22.73 -20.20
CA PRO A 206 -17.14 23.28 -19.31
C PRO A 206 -18.18 22.26 -18.81
N ILE A 207 -18.19 21.04 -19.36
CA ILE A 207 -19.17 20.00 -19.02
C ILE A 207 -18.59 19.03 -17.99
N VAL A 208 -17.37 18.53 -18.23
CA VAL A 208 -16.78 17.45 -17.41
C VAL A 208 -15.53 17.87 -16.66
N HIS A 209 -14.97 19.06 -16.93
CA HIS A 209 -13.64 19.46 -16.42
C HIS A 209 -13.60 20.92 -15.95
N HIS A 210 -14.74 21.46 -15.50
CA HIS A 210 -14.92 22.89 -15.23
C HIS A 210 -14.44 23.36 -13.84
N THR A 211 -14.17 22.43 -12.92
CA THR A 211 -13.87 22.72 -11.51
C THR A 211 -12.90 21.67 -10.94
N HIS A 212 -11.92 22.10 -10.15
CA HIS A 212 -11.04 21.20 -9.41
C HIS A 212 -11.79 20.54 -8.25
N HIS A 213 -11.28 19.42 -7.72
CA HIS A 213 -11.89 18.75 -6.57
C HIS A 213 -12.06 19.66 -5.33
N ASP A 214 -11.19 20.66 -5.16
CA ASP A 214 -11.25 21.65 -4.06
C ASP A 214 -12.29 22.77 -4.27
N GLY A 215 -13.04 22.73 -5.37
CA GLY A 215 -14.09 23.71 -5.70
C GLY A 215 -13.60 24.94 -6.47
N ARG A 216 -12.28 25.09 -6.73
CA ARG A 216 -11.79 26.19 -7.57
C ARG A 216 -12.20 25.98 -9.02
N HIS A 217 -12.63 27.05 -9.68
CA HIS A 217 -12.91 27.01 -11.12
C HIS A 217 -11.65 26.61 -11.90
N TYR A 218 -11.83 25.74 -12.89
CA TYR A 218 -10.75 25.26 -13.74
C TYR A 218 -10.84 25.94 -15.11
N PRO A 219 -9.95 26.88 -15.45
CA PRO A 219 -9.93 27.53 -16.76
C PRO A 219 -9.52 26.58 -17.89
N ASP A 220 -10.07 26.80 -19.08
CA ASP A 220 -9.78 26.03 -20.30
C ASP A 220 -8.33 26.16 -20.79
N HIS A 221 -7.69 27.32 -20.55
CA HIS A 221 -6.29 27.53 -20.88
C HIS A 221 -5.34 26.71 -20.00
N ASP A 222 -5.75 26.34 -18.78
CA ASP A 222 -4.95 25.54 -17.86
C ASP A 222 -5.22 24.03 -17.98
N CYS A 223 -6.12 23.63 -18.88
CA CYS A 223 -6.50 22.25 -19.10
C CYS A 223 -5.44 21.48 -19.91
N PRO A 224 -4.86 20.38 -19.39
CA PRO A 224 -3.90 19.54 -20.11
C PRO A 224 -4.50 18.85 -21.34
N ILE A 225 -5.81 18.61 -21.34
CA ILE A 225 -6.50 18.09 -22.53
C ILE A 225 -6.33 19.08 -23.68
N TYR A 226 -6.45 20.37 -23.39
CA TYR A 226 -6.32 21.42 -24.38
C TYR A 226 -4.86 21.81 -24.66
N ALA A 227 -3.95 21.58 -23.70
CA ALA A 227 -2.52 21.75 -23.92
C ALA A 227 -2.01 20.87 -25.08
N ALA A 228 -2.49 19.62 -25.16
CA ALA A 228 -2.07 18.64 -26.17
C ALA A 228 -2.22 19.10 -27.63
N PHE A 229 -3.21 19.93 -27.95
CA PHE A 229 -3.33 20.48 -29.30
C PHE A 229 -2.56 21.79 -29.51
N ARG A 230 -2.28 22.55 -28.44
CA ARG A 230 -1.51 23.80 -28.52
C ARG A 230 -0.02 23.55 -28.74
N ASP A 231 0.53 22.56 -28.04
CA ASP A 231 1.95 22.19 -28.15
C ASP A 231 2.20 20.95 -29.01
N GLY A 232 1.14 20.21 -29.35
CA GLY A 232 1.23 18.99 -30.15
C GLY A 232 1.92 17.83 -29.42
N ALA A 233 2.02 17.87 -28.10
CA ALA A 233 2.63 16.85 -27.25
C ALA A 233 1.58 15.97 -26.57
N VAL A 234 2.01 14.79 -26.11
CA VAL A 234 1.18 13.89 -25.30
C VAL A 234 1.23 14.37 -23.84
N HIS A 235 0.07 14.52 -23.22
CA HIS A 235 -0.05 14.90 -21.81
C HIS A 235 -0.65 13.76 -21.01
N GLN A 236 0.07 13.31 -19.97
CA GLN A 236 -0.41 12.33 -19.00
C GLN A 236 -0.68 13.04 -17.68
N VAL A 237 -1.85 12.81 -17.12
CA VAL A 237 -2.32 13.49 -15.93
C VAL A 237 -2.89 12.47 -14.96
N GLU A 238 -2.43 12.57 -13.71
CA GLU A 238 -2.90 11.76 -12.60
C GLU A 238 -3.49 12.68 -11.52
N GLY A 239 -4.50 12.19 -10.81
CA GLY A 239 -5.06 12.90 -9.65
C GLY A 239 -5.95 14.08 -10.00
N GLU A 240 -6.63 14.04 -11.14
CA GLU A 240 -7.68 14.99 -11.48
C GLU A 240 -9.08 14.38 -11.37
N VAL A 241 -10.09 15.24 -11.41
CA VAL A 241 -11.50 14.83 -11.35
C VAL A 241 -12.23 15.23 -12.62
N PHE A 242 -13.00 14.30 -13.17
CA PHE A 242 -14.05 14.60 -14.14
C PHE A 242 -15.41 14.62 -13.43
N TRP A 243 -16.30 15.49 -13.88
CA TRP A 243 -17.62 15.66 -13.29
C TRP A 243 -18.67 14.89 -14.06
N ARG A 244 -19.43 14.06 -13.34
CA ARG A 244 -20.58 13.36 -13.90
C ARG A 244 -21.76 14.30 -14.12
N LYS A 245 -22.70 13.87 -14.95
CA LYS A 245 -23.96 14.59 -15.22
C LYS A 245 -24.78 14.88 -13.96
N ASP A 246 -24.70 14.00 -12.96
CA ASP A 246 -25.37 14.16 -11.65
C ASP A 246 -24.62 15.11 -10.69
N GLY A 247 -23.48 15.66 -11.11
CA GLY A 247 -22.65 16.55 -10.30
C GLY A 247 -21.69 15.84 -9.36
N THR A 248 -21.58 14.50 -9.39
CA THR A 248 -20.59 13.78 -8.58
C THR A 248 -19.22 13.74 -9.28
N PRO A 249 -18.10 13.89 -8.53
CA PRO A 249 -16.77 13.80 -9.12
C PRO A 249 -16.34 12.34 -9.32
N VAL A 250 -15.54 12.11 -10.36
CA VAL A 250 -14.86 10.84 -10.67
C VAL A 250 -13.39 11.11 -10.74
N TRP A 251 -12.61 10.44 -9.91
CA TRP A 251 -11.15 10.52 -9.98
C TRP A 251 -10.68 9.80 -11.24
N VAL A 252 -9.91 10.51 -12.06
CA VAL A 252 -9.43 9.99 -13.34
C VAL A 252 -7.91 10.06 -13.45
N GLU A 253 -7.38 9.06 -14.13
CA GLU A 253 -6.07 9.13 -14.77
C GLU A 253 -6.31 9.16 -16.26
N TYR A 254 -5.74 10.15 -16.95
CA TYR A 254 -6.00 10.31 -18.38
C TYR A 254 -4.76 10.69 -19.17
N THR A 255 -4.78 10.30 -20.44
CA THR A 255 -3.78 10.66 -21.43
C THR A 255 -4.48 11.39 -22.59
N SER A 256 -4.01 12.59 -22.90
CA SER A 256 -4.43 13.36 -24.09
C SER A 256 -3.38 13.20 -25.17
N THR A 257 -3.77 12.62 -26.31
CA THR A 257 -2.90 12.36 -27.46
C THR A 257 -3.37 13.17 -28.68
N PRO A 258 -2.54 14.04 -29.27
CA PRO A 258 -2.94 14.85 -30.42
C PRO A 258 -3.14 14.01 -31.69
N ILE A 259 -4.23 14.27 -32.41
CA ILE A 259 -4.52 13.69 -33.72
C ILE A 259 -3.89 14.61 -34.79
N ARG A 260 -3.07 14.03 -35.66
CA ARG A 260 -2.40 14.76 -36.75
C ARG A 260 -2.90 14.27 -38.10
N ASP A 261 -3.28 15.21 -38.96
CA ASP A 261 -3.53 14.96 -40.38
C ASP A 261 -2.51 15.76 -41.21
N ARG A 262 -1.73 15.07 -42.05
CA ARG A 262 -0.68 15.66 -42.91
C ARG A 262 0.27 16.65 -42.19
N GLY A 263 0.57 16.37 -40.92
CA GLY A 263 1.46 17.19 -40.09
C GLY A 263 0.78 18.35 -39.35
N VAL A 264 -0.52 18.57 -39.57
CA VAL A 264 -1.34 19.56 -38.85
C VAL A 264 -2.13 18.87 -37.75
N VAL A 265 -2.14 19.45 -36.54
CA VAL A 265 -2.96 18.94 -35.43
C VAL A 265 -4.43 19.30 -35.70
N VAL A 266 -5.28 18.28 -35.82
CA VAL A 266 -6.72 18.44 -36.13
C VAL A 266 -7.62 18.19 -34.92
N GLY A 267 -7.05 17.70 -33.82
CA GLY A 267 -7.77 17.40 -32.58
C GLY A 267 -6.93 16.64 -31.57
N ALA A 268 -7.57 16.05 -30.56
CA ALA A 268 -6.94 15.16 -29.60
C ALA A 268 -7.88 14.00 -29.23
N VAL A 269 -7.31 12.83 -28.95
CA VAL A 269 -8.01 11.70 -28.31
C VAL A 269 -7.60 11.66 -26.85
N ILE A 270 -8.60 11.65 -25.98
CA ILE A 270 -8.44 11.51 -24.54
C ILE A 270 -8.84 10.09 -24.18
N VAL A 271 -7.93 9.38 -23.52
CA VAL A 271 -8.19 8.07 -22.93
C VAL A 271 -8.09 8.25 -21.42
N PHE A 272 -9.13 7.89 -20.68
CA PHE A 272 -9.18 8.07 -19.23
C PHE A 272 -9.73 6.83 -18.52
N ARG A 273 -9.29 6.66 -17.27
CA ARG A 273 -9.68 5.56 -16.41
C ARG A 273 -10.21 6.08 -15.08
N ASP A 274 -11.35 5.55 -14.65
CA ASP A 274 -11.87 5.78 -13.29
C ASP A 274 -10.98 5.06 -12.27
N VAL A 275 -10.34 5.83 -11.40
CA VAL A 275 -9.47 5.36 -10.32
C VAL A 275 -10.06 5.62 -8.93
N SER A 276 -11.33 6.00 -8.85
CA SER A 276 -12.01 6.35 -7.59
C SER A 276 -11.98 5.18 -6.60
N GLN A 277 -12.32 3.97 -7.04
CA GLN A 277 -12.31 2.77 -6.20
C GLN A 277 -10.89 2.40 -5.73
N ARG A 278 -9.87 2.60 -6.59
CA ARG A 278 -8.48 2.32 -6.23
C ARG A 278 -8.01 3.29 -5.15
N ARG A 279 -8.27 4.59 -5.32
CA ARG A 279 -7.92 5.60 -4.31
C ARG A 279 -8.60 5.35 -2.97
N GLU A 280 -9.89 5.06 -2.96
CA GLU A 280 -10.61 4.74 -1.72
C GLU A 280 -10.04 3.50 -1.01
N ALA A 281 -9.66 2.46 -1.78
CA ALA A 281 -9.06 1.25 -1.23
C ALA A 281 -7.67 1.55 -0.64
N ASP A 282 -6.86 2.33 -1.35
CA ASP A 282 -5.53 2.74 -0.87
C ASP A 282 -5.64 3.59 0.39
N GLU A 283 -6.54 4.56 0.45
CA GLU A 283 -6.76 5.39 1.66
C GLU A 283 -7.21 4.54 2.86
N LYS A 284 -8.14 3.60 2.65
CA LYS A 284 -8.59 2.66 3.68
C LYS A 284 -7.45 1.76 4.15
N LEU A 285 -6.60 1.28 3.24
CA LEU A 285 -5.44 0.46 3.57
C LEU A 285 -4.43 1.24 4.41
N HIS A 286 -4.09 2.46 4.02
CA HIS A 286 -3.16 3.30 4.79
C HIS A 286 -3.70 3.60 6.19
N ALA A 287 -5.00 3.91 6.31
CA ALA A 287 -5.64 4.12 7.60
C ALA A 287 -5.60 2.85 8.49
N ALA A 288 -5.88 1.68 7.90
CA ALA A 288 -5.84 0.41 8.63
C ALA A 288 -4.43 0.03 9.08
N LEU A 289 -3.41 0.24 8.24
CA LEU A 289 -2.01 0.00 8.59
C LEU A 289 -1.54 0.89 9.74
N ALA A 290 -1.89 2.18 9.71
CA ALA A 290 -1.55 3.11 10.78
C ALA A 290 -2.19 2.70 12.13
N GLU A 291 -3.39 2.13 12.11
CA GLU A 291 -4.04 1.61 13.32
C GLU A 291 -3.37 0.32 13.83
N VAL A 292 -3.00 -0.59 12.93
CA VAL A 292 -2.26 -1.81 13.28
C VAL A 292 -0.92 -1.47 13.94
N ASP A 293 -0.18 -0.50 13.42
CA ASP A 293 1.11 -0.08 13.99
C ASP A 293 0.94 0.49 15.41
N ARG A 294 -0.08 1.34 15.64
CA ARG A 294 -0.40 1.85 16.98
C ARG A 294 -0.75 0.74 17.97
N LEU A 295 -1.58 -0.22 17.55
CA LEU A 295 -1.98 -1.35 18.39
C LEU A 295 -0.79 -2.24 18.72
N ARG A 296 0.11 -2.45 17.76
CA ARG A 296 1.33 -3.21 17.95
C ARG A 296 2.27 -2.54 18.96
N GLU A 297 2.52 -1.24 18.83
CA GLU A 297 3.35 -0.50 19.80
C GLU A 297 2.76 -0.56 21.21
N ARG A 298 1.43 -0.42 21.34
CA ARG A 298 0.73 -0.56 22.63
C ARG A 298 0.94 -1.96 23.22
N LEU A 299 0.76 -3.01 22.42
CA LEU A 299 0.93 -4.40 22.85
C LEU A 299 2.38 -4.71 23.23
N GLU A 300 3.36 -4.17 22.50
CA GLU A 300 4.78 -4.37 22.82
C GLU A 300 5.16 -3.69 24.14
N LEU A 301 4.66 -2.47 24.39
CA LEU A 301 4.85 -1.77 25.67
C LEU A 301 4.13 -2.45 26.83
N GLU A 302 2.90 -2.93 26.60
CA GLU A 302 2.14 -3.69 27.60
C GLU A 302 2.85 -5.01 27.92
N ASN A 303 3.34 -5.75 26.91
CA ASN A 303 4.13 -6.95 27.14
C ASN A 303 5.43 -6.66 27.88
N ALA A 304 6.16 -5.61 27.50
CA ALA A 304 7.40 -5.25 28.18
C ALA A 304 7.15 -4.91 29.66
N TYR A 305 6.06 -4.17 29.93
CA TYR A 305 5.64 -3.84 31.28
C TYR A 305 5.23 -5.09 32.08
N LEU A 306 4.36 -5.93 31.52
CA LEU A 306 3.91 -7.17 32.15
C LEU A 306 5.07 -8.17 32.35
N GLN A 307 6.03 -8.25 31.43
CA GLN A 307 7.21 -9.11 31.57
C GLN A 307 8.14 -8.62 32.69
N GLU A 308 8.29 -7.30 32.85
CA GLU A 308 9.03 -6.72 33.97
C GLU A 308 8.30 -6.96 35.30
N GLU A 309 6.97 -6.89 35.31
CA GLU A 309 6.15 -7.21 36.48
C GLU A 309 6.21 -8.71 36.83
N ILE A 310 6.13 -9.61 35.84
CA ILE A 310 6.27 -11.06 36.03
C ILE A 310 7.64 -11.43 36.59
N ARG A 311 8.72 -10.72 36.20
CA ARG A 311 10.07 -10.92 36.77
C ARG A 311 10.14 -10.52 38.25
N ILE A 312 9.30 -9.59 38.70
CA ILE A 312 9.19 -9.19 40.10
C ILE A 312 8.25 -10.15 40.87
N GLU A 313 7.31 -10.80 40.18
CA GLU A 313 6.32 -11.71 40.78
C GLU A 313 6.69 -13.20 40.72
N THR A 314 7.76 -13.61 41.41
CA THR A 314 7.84 -14.98 41.92
C THR A 314 7.04 -15.14 43.22
N ASN A 315 5.69 -15.00 43.19
CA ASN A 315 4.79 -15.95 43.87
C ASN A 315 3.28 -15.61 43.74
N PRO A 316 2.45 -16.56 43.26
CA PRO A 316 0.99 -16.47 43.34
C PRO A 316 0.49 -17.13 44.63
N ARG A 317 -0.19 -16.37 45.51
CA ARG A 317 -1.37 -16.77 46.34
C ARG A 317 -1.65 -15.77 47.48
N GLY A 318 -2.53 -14.80 47.19
CA GLY A 318 -3.51 -14.23 48.11
C GLY A 318 -3.05 -13.57 49.42
N ILE A 319 -4.01 -12.95 50.11
CA ILE A 319 -3.85 -12.44 51.47
C ILE A 319 -3.97 -13.63 52.44
N ILE A 320 -2.94 -13.85 53.25
CA ILE A 320 -2.87 -14.96 54.22
C ILE A 320 -3.18 -14.43 55.61
N GLY A 321 -4.20 -15.02 56.24
CA GLY A 321 -4.57 -14.73 57.62
C GLY A 321 -6.00 -15.19 57.92
N GLN A 322 -6.25 -15.47 59.19
CA GLN A 322 -7.56 -15.84 59.73
C GLN A 322 -8.05 -14.80 60.74
N SER A 323 -7.23 -13.81 61.09
CA SER A 323 -7.60 -12.80 62.07
C SER A 323 -8.81 -11.98 61.69
N GLU A 324 -9.52 -11.47 62.70
CA GLU A 324 -10.67 -10.59 62.48
C GLU A 324 -10.28 -9.36 61.64
N ALA A 325 -9.07 -8.83 61.84
CA ALA A 325 -8.50 -7.74 61.06
C ALA A 325 -8.41 -8.10 59.57
N ILE A 326 -7.82 -9.26 59.22
CA ILE A 326 -7.74 -9.73 57.83
C ILE A 326 -9.13 -10.01 57.26
N GLN A 327 -10.02 -10.64 58.03
CA GLN A 327 -11.39 -10.91 57.57
C GLN A 327 -12.17 -9.62 57.30
N LYS A 328 -11.97 -8.57 58.10
CA LYS A 328 -12.53 -7.23 57.88
C LYS A 328 -12.00 -6.64 56.58
N THR A 329 -10.69 -6.65 56.35
CA THR A 329 -10.08 -6.18 55.09
C THR A 329 -10.65 -6.95 53.88
N LEU A 330 -10.77 -8.28 53.96
CA LEU A 330 -11.34 -9.10 52.88
C LEU A 330 -12.82 -8.77 52.60
N ARG A 331 -13.62 -8.49 53.63
CA ARG A 331 -15.01 -8.00 53.46
C ARG A 331 -15.05 -6.65 52.76
N GLN A 332 -14.15 -5.72 53.14
CA GLN A 332 -14.04 -4.41 52.49
C GLN A 332 -13.62 -4.53 51.02
N VAL A 333 -12.64 -5.39 50.71
CA VAL A 333 -12.21 -5.70 49.35
C VAL A 333 -13.40 -6.19 48.51
N LYS A 334 -14.17 -7.16 49.01
CA LYS A 334 -15.37 -7.67 48.32
C LYS A 334 -16.42 -6.60 48.05
N LEU A 335 -16.57 -5.64 48.97
CA LEU A 335 -17.54 -4.55 48.84
C LEU A 335 -17.12 -3.52 47.78
N VAL A 336 -15.84 -3.13 47.77
CA VAL A 336 -15.35 -2.04 46.90
C VAL A 336 -14.90 -2.51 45.53
N ALA A 337 -14.44 -3.76 45.40
CA ALA A 337 -13.94 -4.31 44.14
C ALA A 337 -14.91 -4.16 42.94
N PRO A 338 -16.23 -4.39 43.03
CA PRO A 338 -17.13 -4.22 41.89
C PRO A 338 -17.40 -2.76 41.49
N THR A 339 -16.96 -1.78 42.30
CA THR A 339 -17.17 -0.34 42.06
C THR A 339 -16.02 0.30 41.29
N THR A 340 -16.24 1.49 40.73
CA THR A 340 -15.20 2.34 40.13
C THR A 340 -14.57 3.32 41.12
N ALA A 341 -14.96 3.27 42.40
CA ALA A 341 -14.49 4.20 43.42
C ALA A 341 -12.97 4.10 43.63
N ALA A 342 -12.34 5.25 43.88
CA ALA A 342 -10.95 5.31 44.29
C ALA A 342 -10.79 4.69 45.68
N VAL A 343 -9.75 3.87 45.85
CA VAL A 343 -9.46 3.20 47.13
C VAL A 343 -8.17 3.77 47.71
N MET A 344 -8.19 4.14 48.98
CA MET A 344 -6.99 4.56 49.72
C MET A 344 -6.61 3.46 50.71
N ILE A 345 -5.41 2.90 50.55
CA ILE A 345 -4.86 1.86 51.42
C ILE A 345 -3.84 2.50 52.37
N THR A 346 -4.17 2.60 53.64
CA THR A 346 -3.27 3.12 54.67
C THR A 346 -2.62 1.99 55.46
N GLY A 347 -1.37 2.17 55.85
CA GLY A 347 -0.70 1.24 56.76
C GLY A 347 0.81 1.29 56.68
N GLU A 348 1.47 0.77 57.71
CA GLU A 348 2.92 0.75 57.83
C GLU A 348 3.61 0.04 56.65
N SER A 349 4.90 0.32 56.46
CA SER A 349 5.70 -0.39 55.46
C SER A 349 5.78 -1.88 55.80
N GLY A 350 5.69 -2.73 54.78
CA GLY A 350 5.78 -4.18 54.93
C GLY A 350 4.51 -4.89 55.43
N THR A 351 3.36 -4.21 55.54
CA THR A 351 2.08 -4.83 55.97
C THR A 351 1.34 -5.61 54.88
N GLY A 352 1.69 -5.40 53.60
CA GLY A 352 1.08 -6.06 52.45
C GLY A 352 0.07 -5.23 51.65
N LYS A 353 0.18 -3.89 51.66
CA LYS A 353 -0.71 -2.96 50.92
C LYS A 353 -0.88 -3.32 49.44
N GLU A 354 0.20 -3.73 48.79
CA GLU A 354 0.20 -4.17 47.40
C GLU A 354 -0.68 -5.41 47.16
N LEU A 355 -0.66 -6.39 48.08
CA LEU A 355 -1.51 -7.58 47.99
C LEU A 355 -2.99 -7.21 48.13
N ILE A 356 -3.31 -6.19 48.94
CA ILE A 356 -4.66 -5.65 49.06
C ILE A 356 -5.09 -4.99 47.75
N ALA A 357 -4.22 -4.15 47.15
CA ALA A 357 -4.51 -3.51 45.87
C ALA A 357 -4.76 -4.53 44.75
N ARG A 358 -3.92 -5.57 44.67
CA ARG A 358 -4.08 -6.68 43.74
C ARG A 358 -5.40 -7.42 43.98
N ALA A 359 -5.73 -7.75 45.23
CA ALA A 359 -6.98 -8.43 45.56
C ALA A 359 -8.22 -7.60 45.17
N ILE A 360 -8.16 -6.27 45.28
CA ILE A 360 -9.23 -5.37 44.82
C ILE A 360 -9.37 -5.43 43.31
N HIS A 361 -8.26 -5.38 42.57
CA HIS A 361 -8.25 -5.44 41.11
C HIS A 361 -8.78 -6.79 40.60
N GLU A 362 -8.29 -7.91 41.12
CA GLU A 362 -8.69 -9.27 40.74
C GLU A 362 -10.19 -9.55 41.01
N ALA A 363 -10.75 -8.94 42.05
CA ALA A 363 -12.17 -9.05 42.38
C ALA A 363 -13.06 -8.03 41.64
N SER A 364 -12.51 -7.20 40.75
CA SER A 364 -13.23 -6.13 40.07
C SER A 364 -13.77 -6.51 38.69
N SER A 365 -14.58 -5.63 38.11
CA SER A 365 -14.99 -5.71 36.70
C SER A 365 -13.84 -5.48 35.72
N ARG A 366 -12.69 -4.97 36.17
CA ARG A 366 -11.48 -4.72 35.37
C ARG A 366 -10.40 -5.79 35.58
N ARG A 367 -10.71 -6.95 36.16
CA ARG A 367 -9.73 -8.01 36.45
C ARG A 367 -8.99 -8.56 35.21
N ASP A 368 -9.62 -8.46 34.04
CA ASP A 368 -9.07 -8.94 32.76
C ASP A 368 -8.35 -7.81 32.00
N ARG A 369 -8.17 -6.64 32.63
CA ARG A 369 -7.49 -5.43 32.13
C ARG A 369 -6.19 -5.20 32.91
N PRO A 370 -5.24 -4.41 32.40
CA PRO A 370 -3.96 -4.21 33.09
C PRO A 370 -4.11 -3.54 34.47
N LEU A 371 -3.29 -4.00 35.42
CA LEU A 371 -3.01 -3.34 36.69
C LEU A 371 -1.66 -2.64 36.58
N ILE A 372 -1.64 -1.37 36.23
CA ILE A 372 -0.41 -0.60 36.15
C ILE A 372 -0.03 -0.12 37.55
N ARG A 373 1.10 -0.58 38.04
CA ARG A 373 1.68 -0.24 39.34
C ARG A 373 2.79 0.79 39.21
N VAL A 374 2.77 1.74 40.13
CA VAL A 374 3.73 2.83 40.20
C VAL A 374 4.16 3.02 41.65
N ASN A 375 5.44 2.83 41.92
CA ASN A 375 6.03 3.23 43.21
C ASN A 375 6.49 4.68 43.10
N CYS A 376 5.74 5.60 43.70
CA CYS A 376 6.02 7.03 43.63
C CYS A 376 7.37 7.40 44.27
N ALA A 377 7.83 6.63 45.26
CA ALA A 377 9.10 6.89 45.94
C ALA A 377 10.34 6.52 45.11
N ALA A 378 10.17 5.64 44.11
CA ALA A 378 11.26 5.18 43.25
C ALA A 378 11.53 6.13 42.06
N ILE A 379 10.62 7.07 41.80
CA ILE A 379 10.70 7.95 40.63
C ILE A 379 11.42 9.26 41.00
N PRO A 380 12.53 9.63 40.31
CA PRO A 380 13.16 10.92 40.50
C PRO A 380 12.17 12.07 40.23
N ARG A 381 12.27 13.16 41.01
CA ARG A 381 11.32 14.28 40.96
C ARG A 381 11.21 14.87 39.56
N GLU A 382 12.32 14.94 38.84
CA GLU A 382 12.43 15.53 37.50
C GLU A 382 11.76 14.65 36.43
N LEU A 383 11.67 13.34 36.66
CA LEU A 383 11.09 12.38 35.72
C LEU A 383 9.64 12.04 36.06
N PHE A 384 9.12 12.51 37.19
CA PHE A 384 7.81 12.15 37.71
C PHE A 384 6.70 12.48 36.71
N GLU A 385 6.73 13.68 36.15
CA GLU A 385 5.73 14.12 35.17
C GLU A 385 5.77 13.28 33.89
N SER A 386 6.98 13.02 33.38
CA SER A 386 7.23 12.23 32.18
C SER A 386 6.84 10.76 32.34
N GLU A 387 7.04 10.16 33.52
CA GLU A 387 6.61 8.79 33.80
C GLU A 387 5.08 8.68 33.83
N PHE A 388 4.39 9.61 34.50
CA PHE A 388 2.94 9.55 34.67
C PHE A 388 2.16 9.90 33.41
N PHE A 389 2.55 11.00 32.74
CA PHE A 389 1.80 11.56 31.61
C PHE A 389 2.45 11.27 30.26
N GLY A 390 3.71 10.83 30.22
CA GLY A 390 4.42 10.63 28.96
C GLY A 390 4.95 11.93 28.37
N HIS A 391 5.71 11.82 27.29
CA HIS A 391 6.29 12.97 26.59
C HIS A 391 6.39 12.73 25.09
N VAL A 392 6.41 13.81 24.33
CA VAL A 392 6.79 13.79 22.91
C VAL A 392 8.29 14.04 22.77
N ARG A 393 8.88 13.58 21.66
CA ARG A 393 10.29 13.83 21.33
C ARG A 393 10.57 15.34 21.35
N GLY A 394 11.65 15.72 22.03
CA GLY A 394 12.09 17.12 22.15
C GLY A 394 11.43 17.91 23.29
N ALA A 395 10.56 17.31 24.10
CA ALA A 395 9.90 17.98 25.22
C ALA A 395 10.87 18.51 26.30
N PHE A 396 12.01 17.85 26.50
CA PHE A 396 13.10 18.28 27.40
C PHE A 396 14.45 17.71 26.95
N THR A 397 15.55 18.19 27.56
CA THR A 397 16.90 17.68 27.30
C THR A 397 17.00 16.19 27.66
N GLY A 398 17.10 15.32 26.66
CA GLY A 398 17.10 13.85 26.83
C GLY A 398 15.86 13.13 26.26
N ALA A 399 14.81 13.84 25.86
CA ALA A 399 13.63 13.30 25.19
C ALA A 399 13.91 12.92 23.73
N MET A 400 14.71 11.87 23.51
CA MET A 400 15.15 11.42 22.18
C MET A 400 14.03 10.75 21.36
N ARG A 401 12.99 10.25 22.03
CA ARG A 401 11.85 9.54 21.45
C ARG A 401 10.58 9.87 22.24
N ASP A 402 9.43 9.62 21.64
CA ASP A 402 8.14 9.68 22.32
C ASP A 402 8.06 8.57 23.39
N ARG A 403 7.38 8.85 24.49
CA ARG A 403 7.14 7.87 25.55
C ARG A 403 5.70 7.97 26.05
N ILE A 404 5.05 6.81 26.15
CA ILE A 404 3.72 6.66 26.73
C ILE A 404 3.80 6.72 28.26
N GLY A 405 2.91 7.49 28.89
CA GLY A 405 2.81 7.62 30.34
C GLY A 405 2.01 6.51 31.01
N ARG A 406 2.13 6.37 32.34
CA ARG A 406 1.41 5.35 33.12
C ARG A 406 -0.11 5.48 33.04
N PHE A 407 -0.65 6.68 32.92
CA PHE A 407 -2.10 6.88 32.77
C PHE A 407 -2.63 6.30 31.46
N GLU A 408 -1.90 6.49 30.36
CA GLU A 408 -2.28 5.97 29.05
C GLU A 408 -2.10 4.45 28.97
N LEU A 409 -1.07 3.90 29.61
CA LEU A 409 -0.91 2.45 29.77
C LEU A 409 -2.05 1.82 30.60
N ALA A 410 -2.58 2.56 31.58
CA ALA A 410 -3.65 2.11 32.47
C ALA A 410 -5.07 2.34 31.91
N ASP A 411 -5.20 2.86 30.70
CA ASP A 411 -6.48 3.19 30.09
C ASP A 411 -7.40 1.95 29.95
N GLY A 412 -8.61 2.06 30.47
CA GLY A 412 -9.57 0.95 30.63
C GLY A 412 -9.22 -0.04 31.75
N GLY A 413 -8.09 0.15 32.44
CA GLY A 413 -7.54 -0.73 33.48
C GLY A 413 -7.55 -0.10 34.88
N THR A 414 -6.57 -0.48 35.71
CA THR A 414 -6.40 0.04 37.08
C THR A 414 -4.99 0.58 37.26
N LEU A 415 -4.86 1.74 37.90
CA LEU A 415 -3.58 2.34 38.29
C LEU A 415 -3.41 2.24 39.80
N PHE A 416 -2.38 1.51 40.24
CA PHE A 416 -1.97 1.39 41.62
C PHE A 416 -0.81 2.36 41.93
N LEU A 417 -1.09 3.36 42.77
CA LEU A 417 -0.14 4.38 43.21
C LEU A 417 0.38 4.02 44.61
N ASP A 418 1.54 3.34 44.68
CA ASP A 418 2.20 3.09 45.96
C ASP A 418 2.98 4.32 46.41
N GLU A 419 2.98 4.53 47.72
CA GLU A 419 3.58 5.69 48.38
C GLU A 419 3.12 7.04 47.80
N VAL A 420 1.80 7.21 47.59
CA VAL A 420 1.19 8.43 47.01
C VAL A 420 1.52 9.73 47.79
N GLY A 421 1.94 9.61 49.04
CA GLY A 421 2.42 10.74 49.85
C GLY A 421 3.79 11.30 49.44
N GLU A 422 4.49 10.65 48.50
CA GLU A 422 5.77 11.12 47.94
C GLU A 422 5.61 11.96 46.67
N ILE A 423 4.39 12.09 46.15
CA ILE A 423 4.13 12.88 44.93
C ILE A 423 4.45 14.36 45.17
N PRO A 424 5.31 14.98 44.34
CA PRO A 424 5.61 16.41 44.44
C PRO A 424 4.35 17.28 44.41
N ILE A 425 4.29 18.30 45.27
CA ILE A 425 3.11 19.16 45.45
C ILE A 425 2.69 19.84 44.15
N GLU A 426 3.65 20.17 43.29
CA GLU A 426 3.46 20.82 42.00
C GLU A 426 2.70 19.92 41.01
N LEU A 427 2.87 18.59 41.11
CA LEU A 427 2.25 17.60 40.22
C LEU A 427 0.89 17.10 40.72
N GLN A 428 0.58 17.31 42.00
CA GLN A 428 -0.69 16.90 42.59
C GLN A 428 -1.89 17.57 41.91
N GLY A 429 -1.75 18.80 41.42
CA GLY A 429 -2.79 19.48 40.66
C GLY A 429 -3.09 18.83 39.30
N LYS A 430 -2.03 18.42 38.57
CA LYS A 430 -2.20 17.68 37.30
C LYS A 430 -2.81 16.32 37.54
N LEU A 431 -2.34 15.60 38.56
CA LEU A 431 -2.92 14.33 38.97
C LEU A 431 -4.42 14.47 39.26
N LEU A 432 -4.81 15.48 40.06
CA LEU A 432 -6.21 15.74 40.36
C LEU A 432 -7.06 15.94 39.09
N ARG A 433 -6.56 16.72 38.12
CA ARG A 433 -7.25 16.96 36.85
C ARG A 433 -7.55 15.66 36.11
N VAL A 434 -6.57 14.76 35.99
CA VAL A 434 -6.77 13.46 35.34
C VAL A 434 -7.78 12.60 36.11
N LEU A 435 -7.73 12.61 37.45
CA LEU A 435 -8.66 11.85 38.27
C LEU A 435 -10.10 12.40 38.24
N GLN A 436 -10.30 13.68 37.97
CA GLN A 436 -11.62 14.33 37.94
C GLN A 436 -12.22 14.33 36.53
N GLU A 437 -11.44 14.77 35.54
CA GLU A 437 -11.90 15.01 34.17
C GLU A 437 -11.65 13.81 33.25
N GLY A 438 -10.78 12.87 33.64
CA GLY A 438 -10.33 11.79 32.77
C GLY A 438 -9.44 12.27 31.62
N ASN A 439 -8.93 13.50 31.67
CA ASN A 439 -8.18 14.11 30.57
C ASN A 439 -6.80 14.57 31.02
N PHE A 440 -5.80 14.43 30.15
CA PHE A 440 -4.44 14.90 30.38
C PHE A 440 -3.72 15.28 29.08
N GLU A 441 -2.59 15.95 29.20
CA GLU A 441 -1.71 16.34 28.09
C GLU A 441 -0.32 15.72 28.33
N ARG A 442 0.35 15.23 27.28
CA ARG A 442 1.75 14.77 27.40
C ARG A 442 2.68 15.97 27.55
N VAL A 443 3.83 15.77 28.18
CA VAL A 443 4.84 16.83 28.28
C VAL A 443 5.31 17.21 26.87
N GLY A 444 5.16 18.49 26.53
CA GLY A 444 5.49 19.04 25.21
C GLY A 444 4.41 18.89 24.13
N GLU A 445 3.20 18.39 24.48
CA GLU A 445 2.06 18.23 23.56
C GLU A 445 0.86 19.05 24.07
N GLU A 446 0.22 19.86 23.22
CA GLU A 446 -1.02 20.60 23.58
C GLU A 446 -2.29 19.76 23.35
N ARG A 447 -2.15 18.54 22.84
CA ARG A 447 -3.26 17.65 22.55
C ARG A 447 -3.77 16.99 23.82
N THR A 448 -5.01 17.30 24.18
CA THR A 448 -5.73 16.62 25.26
C THR A 448 -6.05 15.17 24.89
N ARG A 449 -5.78 14.25 25.83
CA ARG A 449 -6.05 12.82 25.74
C ARG A 449 -7.01 12.41 26.84
N ALA A 450 -8.04 11.64 26.48
CA ALA A 450 -9.00 11.08 27.42
C ALA A 450 -8.59 9.66 27.83
N VAL A 451 -8.75 9.32 29.11
CA VAL A 451 -8.49 8.00 29.69
C VAL A 451 -9.52 7.64 30.75
N ASP A 452 -9.87 6.35 30.81
CA ASP A 452 -10.73 5.79 31.86
C ASP A 452 -9.93 4.88 32.79
N VAL A 453 -9.45 5.43 33.91
CA VAL A 453 -8.57 4.72 34.85
C VAL A 453 -9.18 4.63 36.24
N ARG A 454 -9.28 3.42 36.78
CA ARG A 454 -9.60 3.20 38.19
C ARG A 454 -8.34 3.37 39.03
N VAL A 455 -8.40 4.11 40.12
CA VAL A 455 -7.23 4.36 40.97
C VAL A 455 -7.31 3.65 42.32
N ILE A 456 -6.22 3.00 42.69
CA ILE A 456 -5.96 2.49 44.03
C ILE A 456 -4.69 3.20 44.51
N ALA A 457 -4.75 3.94 45.59
CA ALA A 457 -3.60 4.62 46.18
C ALA A 457 -3.21 3.94 47.49
N ALA A 458 -1.92 3.92 47.80
CA ALA A 458 -1.40 3.42 49.07
C ALA A 458 -0.39 4.40 49.67
N THR A 459 -0.35 4.44 51.01
CA THR A 459 0.60 5.28 51.75
C THR A 459 0.86 4.74 53.16
N ASN A 460 2.07 4.98 53.65
CA ASN A 460 2.46 4.80 55.06
C ASN A 460 2.45 6.11 55.85
N ARG A 461 2.26 7.26 55.19
CA ARG A 461 2.19 8.59 55.83
C ARG A 461 0.75 8.92 56.23
N ASP A 462 0.61 9.70 57.30
CA ASP A 462 -0.67 10.31 57.63
C ASP A 462 -0.94 11.50 56.69
N LEU A 463 -1.69 11.25 55.61
CA LEU A 463 -1.99 12.28 54.62
C LEU A 463 -2.78 13.47 55.21
N LYS A 464 -3.56 13.28 56.28
CA LYS A 464 -4.26 14.40 56.93
C LYS A 464 -3.25 15.37 57.56
N GLN A 465 -2.21 14.85 58.20
CA GLN A 465 -1.11 15.67 58.72
C GLN A 465 -0.30 16.32 57.59
N GLU A 466 -0.08 15.61 56.48
CA GLU A 466 0.63 16.18 55.32
C GLU A 466 -0.17 17.32 54.64
N VAL A 467 -1.50 17.23 54.63
CA VAL A 467 -2.39 18.33 54.23
C VAL A 467 -2.24 19.53 55.16
N GLN A 468 -2.29 19.32 56.48
CA GLN A 468 -2.10 20.40 57.46
C GLN A 468 -0.72 21.07 57.35
N ARG A 469 0.29 20.34 56.91
CA ARG A 469 1.65 20.85 56.67
C ARG A 469 1.85 21.46 55.29
N GLY A 470 0.81 21.51 54.45
CA GLY A 470 0.87 22.06 53.08
C GLY A 470 1.70 21.23 52.09
N ARG A 471 2.00 19.97 52.42
CA ARG A 471 2.78 19.06 51.55
C ARG A 471 1.90 18.13 50.70
N PHE A 472 0.60 18.12 50.98
CA PHE A 472 -0.39 17.41 50.20
C PHE A 472 -1.63 18.27 50.02
N ARG A 473 -2.24 18.27 48.83
CA ARG A 473 -3.45 19.05 48.58
C ARG A 473 -4.68 18.39 49.19
N GLU A 474 -5.53 19.20 49.81
CA GLU A 474 -6.76 18.75 50.44
C GLU A 474 -7.76 18.16 49.42
N ASP A 475 -7.89 18.80 48.25
CA ASP A 475 -8.78 18.35 47.16
C ASP A 475 -8.39 16.97 46.62
N LEU A 476 -7.10 16.74 46.37
CA LEU A 476 -6.57 15.44 45.97
C LEU A 476 -6.76 14.38 47.05
N TYR A 477 -6.58 14.74 48.33
CA TYR A 477 -6.81 13.82 49.44
C TYR A 477 -8.23 13.30 49.43
N PHE A 478 -9.23 14.17 49.32
CA PHE A 478 -10.63 13.75 49.26
C PHE A 478 -10.97 12.97 47.99
N ARG A 479 -10.33 13.28 46.84
CA ARG A 479 -10.54 12.53 45.59
C ARG A 479 -9.99 11.11 45.65
N LEU A 480 -8.87 10.89 46.34
CA LEU A 480 -8.27 9.56 46.49
C LEU A 480 -8.88 8.76 47.65
N ASN A 481 -9.24 9.43 48.75
CA ASN A 481 -9.74 8.81 49.98
C ASN A 481 -11.27 8.59 49.96
N VAL A 482 -11.82 8.11 48.83
CA VAL A 482 -13.26 7.82 48.70
C VAL A 482 -13.62 6.56 49.49
N PHE A 483 -12.81 5.51 49.40
CA PHE A 483 -12.99 4.29 50.18
C PHE A 483 -11.68 3.93 50.91
N PRO A 484 -11.56 4.23 52.22
CA PRO A 484 -10.38 3.89 53.00
C PRO A 484 -10.34 2.41 53.39
N VAL A 485 -9.19 1.78 53.20
CA VAL A 485 -8.88 0.42 53.65
C VAL A 485 -7.61 0.45 54.48
N GLU A 486 -7.68 -0.08 55.69
CA GLU A 486 -6.53 -0.13 56.58
C GLU A 486 -5.81 -1.49 56.48
N SER A 487 -4.50 -1.44 56.28
CA SER A 487 -3.59 -2.58 56.30
C SER A 487 -2.95 -2.68 57.69
N VAL A 488 -3.60 -3.46 58.54
CA VAL A 488 -3.26 -3.59 59.98
C VAL A 488 -1.84 -4.13 60.19
N PRO A 489 -1.03 -3.53 61.09
CA PRO A 489 0.30 -4.00 61.45
C PRO A 489 0.31 -5.43 62.01
N LEU A 490 1.42 -6.15 61.82
CA LEU A 490 1.53 -7.58 62.17
C LEU A 490 1.37 -7.84 63.68
N ARG A 491 1.83 -6.90 64.53
CA ARG A 491 1.68 -6.95 66.00
C ARG A 491 0.24 -6.91 66.50
N GLU A 492 -0.70 -6.42 65.70
CA GLU A 492 -2.13 -6.35 66.01
C GLU A 492 -2.90 -7.58 65.50
N ARG A 493 -2.25 -8.43 64.68
CA ARG A 493 -2.79 -9.70 64.17
C ARG A 493 -1.88 -10.88 64.47
N ARG A 494 -1.49 -11.03 65.75
CA ARG A 494 -0.46 -12.01 66.18
C ARG A 494 -0.83 -13.47 65.89
N GLU A 495 -2.12 -13.78 65.79
CA GLU A 495 -2.65 -15.10 65.43
C GLU A 495 -2.36 -15.50 63.97
N ASP A 496 -2.08 -14.54 63.09
CA ASP A 496 -1.69 -14.81 61.70
C ASP A 496 -0.19 -15.11 61.55
N ILE A 497 0.64 -14.74 62.54
CA ILE A 497 2.10 -14.89 62.47
C ILE A 497 2.52 -16.35 62.23
N PRO A 498 1.99 -17.36 62.95
CA PRO A 498 2.35 -18.75 62.70
C PRO A 498 1.96 -19.22 61.29
N LEU A 499 0.80 -18.79 60.79
CA LEU A 499 0.32 -19.13 59.44
C LEU A 499 1.22 -18.54 58.36
N LEU A 500 1.60 -17.26 58.50
CA LEU A 500 2.53 -16.57 57.61
C LEU A 500 3.92 -17.21 57.65
N ALA A 501 4.45 -17.49 58.84
CA ALA A 501 5.75 -18.13 59.02
C ALA A 501 5.78 -19.51 58.36
N GLN A 502 4.74 -20.32 58.55
CA GLN A 502 4.63 -21.63 57.91
C GLN A 502 4.51 -21.53 56.39
N HIS A 503 3.80 -20.52 55.88
CA HIS A 503 3.70 -20.27 54.44
C HIS A 503 5.07 -19.96 53.83
N PHE A 504 5.80 -18.99 54.38
CA PHE A 504 7.14 -18.64 53.90
C PHE A 504 8.09 -19.83 54.02
N LEU A 505 8.07 -20.54 55.15
CA LEU A 505 8.90 -21.72 55.35
C LEU A 505 8.64 -22.81 54.30
N THR A 506 7.38 -23.04 53.95
CA THR A 506 6.99 -24.03 52.93
C THR A 506 7.53 -23.64 51.56
N ARG A 507 7.56 -22.33 51.25
CA ARG A 507 8.16 -21.81 50.02
C ARG A 507 9.68 -22.04 49.99
N GLU A 508 10.37 -21.64 51.05
CA GLU A 508 11.83 -21.79 51.14
C GLU A 508 12.26 -23.27 51.16
N SER A 509 11.48 -24.12 51.84
CA SER A 509 11.67 -25.58 51.85
C SER A 509 11.63 -26.19 50.43
N LYS A 510 10.71 -25.72 49.57
CA LYS A 510 10.64 -26.14 48.16
C LYS A 510 11.82 -25.63 47.36
N ALA A 511 12.18 -24.35 47.51
CA ALA A 511 13.29 -23.73 46.77
C ALA A 511 14.64 -24.39 47.11
N LEU A 512 14.89 -24.66 48.39
CA LEU A 512 16.12 -25.27 48.89
C LEU A 512 16.12 -26.81 48.83
N LYS A 513 15.02 -27.43 48.36
CA LYS A 513 14.80 -28.89 48.36
C LYS A 513 15.09 -29.54 49.72
N SER A 514 14.81 -28.83 50.81
CA SER A 514 15.11 -29.23 52.19
C SER A 514 13.84 -29.46 52.98
N ARG A 515 13.82 -30.44 53.88
CA ARG A 515 12.69 -30.69 54.79
C ARG A 515 12.84 -29.83 56.04
N LEU A 516 12.26 -28.63 56.01
CA LEU A 516 12.26 -27.70 57.13
C LEU A 516 10.95 -27.80 57.91
N ARG A 517 11.01 -27.63 59.24
CA ARG A 517 9.81 -27.61 60.10
C ARG A 517 9.87 -26.44 61.06
N LEU A 518 8.75 -25.76 61.23
CA LEU A 518 8.55 -24.75 62.27
C LEU A 518 8.14 -25.48 63.55
N SER A 519 8.93 -25.36 64.63
CA SER A 519 8.52 -25.93 65.92
C SER A 519 7.44 -25.06 66.57
N GLU A 520 6.64 -25.64 67.48
CA GLU A 520 5.69 -24.83 68.25
C GLU A 520 6.39 -23.77 69.13
N GLY A 521 7.60 -24.07 69.60
CA GLY A 521 8.42 -23.12 70.38
C GLY A 521 8.81 -21.91 69.53
N ASP A 522 9.22 -22.15 68.29
CA ASP A 522 9.54 -21.11 67.32
C ASP A 522 8.31 -20.28 66.96
N ALA A 523 7.16 -20.93 66.70
CA ALA A 523 5.91 -20.24 66.42
C ALA A 523 5.51 -19.31 67.58
N ARG A 524 5.59 -19.78 68.83
CA ARG A 524 5.33 -18.96 70.03
C ARG A 524 6.31 -17.78 70.16
N ARG A 525 7.59 -18.00 69.85
CA ARG A 525 8.62 -16.95 69.91
C ARG A 525 8.37 -15.87 68.84
N LEU A 526 8.04 -16.28 67.61
CA LEU A 526 7.66 -15.38 66.51
C LEU A 526 6.42 -14.54 66.86
N SER A 527 5.40 -15.13 67.48
CA SER A 527 4.17 -14.40 67.87
C SER A 527 4.36 -13.39 69.00
N ARG A 528 5.46 -13.46 69.77
CA ARG A 528 5.76 -12.51 70.85
C ARG A 528 6.46 -11.25 70.36
N TYR A 529 7.19 -11.34 69.25
CA TYR A 529 7.91 -10.22 68.66
C TYR A 529 6.94 -9.22 68.02
N ASP A 530 7.27 -7.93 68.07
CA ASP A 530 6.38 -6.85 67.59
C ASP A 530 6.51 -6.54 66.09
N TRP A 531 7.52 -7.10 65.41
CA TRP A 531 7.70 -6.98 63.95
C TRP A 531 7.62 -5.54 63.43
N PRO A 532 8.58 -4.65 63.78
CA PRO A 532 8.61 -3.27 63.28
C PRO A 532 8.66 -3.17 61.74
N GLY A 533 9.22 -4.17 61.05
CA GLY A 533 9.19 -4.28 59.58
C GLY A 533 8.04 -5.15 59.05
N ASN A 534 7.06 -5.48 59.89
CA ASN A 534 5.85 -6.22 59.58
C ASN A 534 6.12 -7.56 58.85
N VAL A 535 5.30 -7.89 57.85
CA VAL A 535 5.38 -9.18 57.12
C VAL A 535 6.68 -9.29 56.33
N ARG A 536 7.23 -8.17 55.84
CA ARG A 536 8.51 -8.15 55.11
C ARG A 536 9.67 -8.58 56.02
N GLU A 537 9.70 -8.11 57.25
CA GLU A 537 10.71 -8.55 58.23
C GLU A 537 10.53 -10.03 58.60
N LEU A 538 9.29 -10.47 58.85
CA LEU A 538 9.00 -11.88 59.12
C LEU A 538 9.50 -12.79 57.99
N GLN A 539 9.21 -12.42 56.73
CA GLN A 539 9.70 -13.14 55.57
C GLN A 539 11.23 -13.25 55.57
N ASN A 540 11.94 -12.11 55.75
CA ASN A 540 13.40 -12.08 55.74
C ASN A 540 14.02 -12.90 56.89
N VAL A 541 13.38 -12.93 58.06
CA VAL A 541 13.82 -13.74 59.20
C VAL A 541 13.64 -15.23 58.91
N ILE A 542 12.49 -15.63 58.34
CA ILE A 542 12.22 -17.04 57.99
C ILE A 542 13.13 -17.52 56.86
N GLU A 543 13.36 -16.69 55.83
CA GLU A 543 14.27 -16.98 54.73
C GLU A 543 15.69 -17.22 55.22
N ARG A 544 16.22 -16.29 56.03
CA ARG A 544 17.53 -16.44 56.65
C ARG A 544 17.61 -17.67 57.55
N ALA A 545 16.57 -17.94 58.34
CA ALA A 545 16.51 -19.13 59.19
C ALA A 545 16.50 -20.44 58.37
N ALA A 546 15.88 -20.43 57.19
CA ALA A 546 15.87 -21.55 56.26
C ALA A 546 17.25 -21.79 55.62
N ILE A 547 17.97 -20.72 55.24
CA ILE A 547 19.34 -20.79 54.70
C ILE A 547 20.32 -21.30 55.76
N LEU A 548 20.20 -20.84 57.00
CA LEU A 548 21.07 -21.23 58.12
C LEU A 548 20.68 -22.57 58.76
N ALA A 549 19.62 -23.22 58.27
CA ALA A 549 19.12 -24.45 58.87
C ALA A 549 20.14 -25.59 58.73
N GLN A 550 20.48 -26.22 59.85
CA GLN A 550 21.33 -27.41 59.90
C GLN A 550 20.48 -28.60 60.33
N ASN A 551 20.63 -29.74 59.65
CA ASN A 551 19.90 -30.98 59.95
C ASN A 551 18.37 -30.82 60.03
N GLY A 552 17.80 -29.89 59.24
CA GLY A 552 16.36 -29.62 59.19
C GLY A 552 15.80 -28.81 60.36
N ARG A 553 16.63 -28.34 61.30
CA ARG A 553 16.23 -27.43 62.38
C ARG A 553 16.46 -25.98 61.99
N LEU A 554 15.43 -25.15 62.15
CA LEU A 554 15.53 -23.71 61.91
C LEU A 554 16.28 -23.04 63.05
N ARG A 555 17.15 -22.09 62.69
CA ARG A 555 17.76 -21.17 63.65
C ARG A 555 17.16 -19.79 63.45
N ILE A 556 16.18 -19.47 64.28
CA ILE A 556 15.51 -18.16 64.25
C ILE A 556 16.25 -17.22 65.20
N ASP A 557 16.86 -16.19 64.62
CA ASP A 557 17.50 -15.12 65.37
C ASP A 557 16.56 -13.91 65.41
N LEU A 558 16.11 -13.53 66.61
CA LEU A 558 15.25 -12.38 66.85
C LEU A 558 15.99 -11.48 67.85
N PRO A 559 16.01 -10.15 67.64
CA PRO A 559 16.51 -9.21 68.63
C PRO A 559 15.80 -9.44 69.97
N ASP A 560 16.55 -9.61 71.05
CA ASP A 560 15.99 -9.89 72.37
C ASP A 560 15.04 -8.77 72.80
N THR A 561 13.75 -9.09 72.79
CA THR A 561 12.64 -8.24 73.29
C THR A 561 12.21 -8.67 74.69
N SER A 562 12.99 -9.55 75.33
CA SER A 562 12.82 -9.94 76.72
C SER A 562 13.39 -8.84 77.62
N GLY A 563 12.53 -7.97 78.13
CA GLY A 563 12.82 -7.24 79.35
C GLY A 563 12.98 -8.22 80.51
N ALA A 564 14.16 -8.83 80.64
CA ALA A 564 14.68 -9.52 81.82
C ALA A 564 16.15 -9.86 81.54
N GLN A 565 17.03 -8.89 81.79
CA GLN A 565 18.44 -9.16 82.01
C GLN A 565 18.56 -9.98 83.32
N PRO A 566 19.15 -11.18 83.32
CA PRO A 566 19.76 -11.69 84.54
C PRO A 566 21.11 -10.98 84.70
N SER A 567 21.17 -10.04 85.64
CA SER A 567 22.45 -9.58 86.20
C SER A 567 23.22 -10.80 86.71
N PRO A 568 24.54 -10.90 86.45
CA PRO A 568 25.47 -10.17 87.32
C PRO A 568 26.69 -9.58 86.59
N GLY A 569 27.11 -8.37 87.01
CA GLY A 569 28.49 -7.92 86.87
C GLY A 569 28.73 -6.59 86.15
N ALA A 570 28.24 -5.50 86.77
CA ALA A 570 28.83 -4.15 86.78
C ALA A 570 29.67 -3.66 85.57
N ALA A 571 29.12 -2.70 84.81
CA ALA A 571 29.47 -1.28 84.95
C ALA A 571 28.73 -0.44 83.90
N HIS A 572 28.01 0.57 84.38
CA HIS A 572 27.27 1.55 83.60
C HIS A 572 28.18 2.36 82.66
N VAL A 573 27.80 2.47 81.38
CA VAL A 573 27.96 3.72 80.63
C VAL A 573 26.64 4.00 79.90
N LYS A 574 25.93 5.02 80.39
CA LYS A 574 24.86 5.70 79.65
C LYS A 574 25.49 6.40 78.45
N ALA A 575 24.95 6.21 77.26
CA ALA A 575 25.21 7.06 76.11
C ALA A 575 23.87 7.60 75.58
N ASP A 576 23.39 8.65 76.22
CA ASP A 576 22.74 9.74 75.49
C ASP A 576 23.82 10.37 74.61
N ALA A 577 23.77 10.15 73.29
CA ALA A 577 24.66 10.83 72.36
C ALA A 577 23.82 11.56 71.31
N ARG A 578 23.42 12.78 71.67
CA ARG A 578 23.43 13.89 70.71
C ARG A 578 24.86 14.02 70.15
N PRO A 579 25.07 14.52 68.93
CA PRO A 579 26.42 14.75 68.43
C PRO A 579 27.10 15.81 69.30
N VAL A 580 27.96 15.38 70.23
CA VAL A 580 28.79 16.28 71.04
C VAL A 580 29.93 16.76 70.17
N VAL A 581 29.91 18.06 69.84
CA VAL A 581 31.06 18.73 69.22
C VAL A 581 32.15 18.83 70.28
N LEU A 582 33.23 18.06 70.13
CA LEU A 582 34.38 18.08 71.03
C LEU A 582 35.17 19.38 70.85
N THR A 583 35.59 19.99 71.97
CA THR A 583 36.50 21.14 71.94
C THR A 583 37.91 20.72 71.47
N ALA A 584 38.71 21.67 70.99
CA ALA A 584 40.08 21.40 70.53
C ALA A 584 41.03 20.86 71.63
N SER A 585 40.66 21.01 72.92
CA SER A 585 41.38 20.43 74.05
C SER A 585 40.99 18.96 74.28
N GLU A 586 39.69 18.67 74.22
CA GLU A 586 39.16 17.30 74.38
C GLU A 586 39.55 16.40 73.21
N MET A 587 39.56 16.93 71.99
CA MET A 587 40.03 16.19 70.81
C MET A 587 41.51 15.83 70.91
N ARG A 588 42.36 16.73 71.45
CA ARG A 588 43.78 16.45 71.72
C ARG A 588 43.97 15.42 72.83
N ALA A 589 43.14 15.45 73.88
CA ALA A 589 43.19 14.46 74.96
C ALA A 589 42.77 13.06 74.47
N HIS A 590 41.70 12.98 73.67
CA HIS A 590 41.25 11.73 73.04
C HIS A 590 42.29 11.18 72.07
N GLU A 591 42.89 12.04 71.24
CA GLU A 591 43.96 11.63 70.32
C GLU A 591 45.18 11.10 71.07
N ARG A 592 45.60 11.78 72.14
CA ARG A 592 46.71 11.31 73.00
C ARG A 592 46.40 9.95 73.63
N ALA A 593 45.19 9.75 74.16
CA ALA A 593 44.79 8.48 74.76
C ALA A 593 44.75 7.34 73.73
N ASN A 594 44.24 7.61 72.52
CA ASN A 594 44.17 6.63 71.44
C ASN A 594 45.58 6.22 70.95
N ILE A 595 46.49 7.19 70.79
CA ILE A 595 47.88 6.93 70.41
C ILE A 595 48.61 6.11 71.49
N LEU A 596 48.37 6.40 72.78
CA LEU A 596 48.95 5.61 73.87
C LEU A 596 48.45 4.17 73.89
N ALA A 597 47.14 3.95 73.68
CA ALA A 597 46.55 2.62 73.61
C ALA A 597 47.13 1.79 72.45
N ALA A 598 47.27 2.41 71.27
CA ALA A 598 47.89 1.76 70.11
C ALA A 598 49.37 1.44 70.34
N LEU A 599 50.12 2.33 71.00
CA LEU A 599 51.51 2.07 71.38
C LEU A 599 51.63 0.93 72.40
N GLN A 600 50.72 0.84 73.38
CA GLN A 600 50.68 -0.26 74.36
C GLN A 600 50.35 -1.60 73.69
N ALA A 601 49.34 -1.63 72.82
CA ALA A 601 48.95 -2.82 72.07
C ALA A 601 50.06 -3.34 71.15
N CYS A 602 50.93 -2.43 70.65
CA CYS A 602 52.07 -2.77 69.81
C CYS A 602 53.41 -2.82 70.57
N SER A 603 53.38 -2.93 71.90
CA SER A 603 54.58 -3.01 72.78
C SER A 603 55.63 -1.90 72.52
N GLY A 604 55.19 -0.69 72.23
CA GLY A 604 56.04 0.48 71.97
C GLY A 604 56.62 0.57 70.56
N LYS A 605 56.24 -0.33 69.64
CA LYS A 605 56.73 -0.32 68.25
C LYS A 605 55.97 0.72 67.42
N VAL A 606 56.68 1.76 66.98
CA VAL A 606 56.10 2.89 66.22
C VAL A 606 55.97 2.60 64.72
N PHE A 607 56.91 1.85 64.12
CA PHE A 607 56.98 1.61 62.67
C PHE A 607 57.22 0.13 62.29
N GLY A 608 56.84 -0.25 61.07
CA GLY A 608 56.96 -1.60 60.51
C GLY A 608 55.71 -2.47 60.71
N PRO A 609 55.69 -3.71 60.16
CA PRO A 609 54.55 -4.62 60.28
C PRO A 609 54.17 -4.87 61.75
N GLY A 610 52.91 -4.63 62.10
CA GLY A 610 52.38 -4.71 63.46
C GLY A 610 52.77 -3.54 64.37
N GLY A 611 53.13 -2.38 63.79
CA GLY A 611 53.43 -1.15 64.52
C GLY A 611 52.21 -0.24 64.74
N ALA A 612 52.28 0.65 65.72
CA ALA A 612 51.17 1.53 66.09
C ALA A 612 50.73 2.46 64.94
N ALA A 613 51.62 2.83 64.02
CA ALA A 613 51.27 3.62 62.83
C ALA A 613 50.35 2.87 61.86
N GLU A 614 50.55 1.57 61.70
CA GLU A 614 49.71 0.70 60.86
C GLU A 614 48.35 0.46 61.52
N MET A 615 48.33 0.22 62.84
CA MET A 615 47.08 0.03 63.60
C MET A 615 46.20 1.29 63.63
N LEU A 616 46.82 2.48 63.62
CA LEU A 616 46.13 3.77 63.57
C LEU A 616 45.87 4.29 62.16
N ASP A 617 46.28 3.53 61.12
CA ASP A 617 46.16 3.90 59.71
C ASP A 617 46.74 5.28 59.36
N ILE A 618 47.93 5.60 59.89
CA ILE A 618 48.64 6.85 59.58
C ILE A 618 50.10 6.59 59.23
N LYS A 619 50.71 7.49 58.44
CA LYS A 619 52.13 7.37 58.08
C LYS A 619 53.01 7.38 59.33
N PRO A 620 54.06 6.54 59.42
CA PRO A 620 54.95 6.50 60.58
C PRO A 620 55.59 7.85 60.93
N THR A 621 55.91 8.67 59.93
CA THR A 621 56.43 10.04 60.10
C THR A 621 55.40 10.98 60.73
N THR A 622 54.11 10.82 60.40
CA THR A 622 52.99 11.58 60.98
C THR A 622 52.74 11.16 62.42
N LEU A 623 52.77 9.86 62.72
CA LEU A 623 52.65 9.38 64.10
C LEU A 623 53.81 9.89 64.98
N ALA A 624 55.06 9.83 64.48
CA ALA A 624 56.22 10.33 65.20
C ALA A 624 56.14 11.84 65.51
N SER A 625 55.63 12.64 64.57
CA SER A 625 55.38 14.07 64.77
C SER A 625 54.31 14.32 65.85
N ARG A 626 53.20 13.56 65.84
CA ARG A 626 52.11 13.67 66.82
C ARG A 626 52.52 13.23 68.22
N ILE A 627 53.32 12.16 68.35
CA ILE A 627 53.91 11.72 69.62
C ILE A 627 54.73 12.85 70.26
N LYS A 628 55.57 13.52 69.45
CA LYS A 628 56.39 14.65 69.90
C LYS A 628 55.56 15.87 70.27
N ALA A 629 54.56 16.23 69.45
CA ALA A 629 53.67 17.37 69.68
C ALA A 629 52.77 17.19 70.92
N LEU A 630 52.37 15.96 71.23
CA LEU A 630 51.54 15.61 72.38
C LEU A 630 52.35 15.30 73.65
N GLY A 631 53.68 15.40 73.60
CA GLY A 631 54.57 15.19 74.74
C GLY A 631 54.54 13.76 75.30
N ILE A 632 54.40 12.75 74.44
CA ILE A 632 54.38 11.33 74.83
C ILE A 632 55.83 10.84 74.91
N THR A 633 56.36 10.66 76.12
CA THR A 633 57.71 10.14 76.36
C THR A 633 57.75 8.61 76.37
N ASN A 634 58.78 8.08 75.70
CA ASN A 634 59.00 6.68 75.38
C ASN A 634 58.96 5.75 76.62
N THR A 635 57.90 4.94 76.75
CA THR A 635 57.70 4.00 77.87
C THR A 635 58.44 2.70 77.59
N ARG A 636 59.76 2.70 77.82
CA ARG A 636 60.59 1.47 77.87
C ARG A 636 60.68 0.87 79.28
N SER A 637 59.74 1.21 80.16
CA SER A 637 59.67 0.74 81.54
C SER A 637 58.21 0.40 81.85
N LEU A 638 57.81 -0.84 81.56
CA LEU A 638 56.66 -1.58 82.14
C LEU A 638 56.66 -3.01 81.57
N ALA A 639 57.84 -3.65 81.60
CA ALA A 639 57.98 -5.09 81.57
C ALA A 639 58.70 -5.46 82.87
N GLY A 640 57.91 -5.87 83.85
CA GLY A 640 58.26 -6.23 85.22
C GLY A 640 56.98 -6.67 85.90
#